data_AF-A0A956A4Q3-F1
#
_entry.id   AF-A0A956A4Q3-F1
#
_cell.length_a   1.000
_cell.length_b   1.000
_cell.length_c   1.000
_cell.angle_alpha   90.00
_cell.angle_beta   90.00
_cell.angle_gamma   90.00
#
_symmetry.space_group_name_H-M   'P 1'
#
loop_
_entity.id
_entity.type
_entity.pdbx_description
1 polymer ?
#
loop_
_entity_poly.entity_id
_entity_poly.type
_entity_poly.pdbx_seq_one_letter_code
_entity_poly.pdbx_strand_id
1 'polypeptide(L)'
;LREVAQRAARELDPAVGLRGGEIVALDVIADVQRYVVDSYTRHQNPGSLDRGLAFADAGPDGVVTPRASALLHDDWVPTVPIDVRGVAREHIGLALLGENPAAAPYAPLYRAPGLDDPAVKSLVRSLEAWFELQPALGGAGLSLFEALRAPFRAHPTSLKAQLAYIRERYGDLLPAWLVDALELSEGILAEEDAFRGGGGPGPVEPLSFAGAGDAPERFTPDRDWMANVVLLAKSTYVWLWQLSERYGREIRRLDQVPDEELDRFAAAGFTGLWLIGVWERSHASRTIKRWRGNSEALASAYSLYDYVIAYDIGGDAAWEHLDRRCRARGIRLATDMVPNHTGLDSRWMIEHPEYFLQLDHPPYPAYRFTGEDLCEDERLSVHIEDGYWSETDAAVVFKTYDHRDGRVRYVYHGNDGTSMPWNDTAQLDYLNPTVREAVIQKILDVARRSSIIRFDAAMTLAKQHIQRLWWPRPGSAGAIPSRAERAIPESAFEAAMPHEFWREVVDRVQAELPDTLLLAEAFWLMEGYFVRTLGMHRVYNSAFMHMLRDEDNAKYRETLKNVLSFSAEILKRFVNFMSNPDEATAAAQFGRGDKYFGIAILLATLPGLPMIGHGQVEGLAEKYGMEYARPYEDERPDEGFMAYHERLLFPLFRRRWLFSQCDAFALYDCRPDG
;
A
#
# COMPACT_ATOMS: atom_id res chain seq x y z
N LEU A 1 -25.01 -18.44 4.30
CA LEU A 1 -24.79 -17.03 3.87
C LEU A 1 -23.48 -16.85 3.15
N ARG A 2 -22.30 -17.10 3.76
CA ARG A 2 -20.99 -17.02 3.06
C ARG A 2 -20.90 -17.87 1.78
N GLU A 3 -21.27 -19.14 1.80
CA GLU A 3 -21.25 -20.00 0.60
C GLU A 3 -22.22 -19.55 -0.50
N VAL A 4 -23.32 -18.89 -0.14
CA VAL A 4 -24.31 -18.41 -1.12
C VAL A 4 -23.95 -17.01 -1.62
N ALA A 5 -23.36 -16.14 -0.81
CA ALA A 5 -22.72 -14.92 -1.27
C ALA A 5 -21.59 -15.25 -2.27
N GLN A 6 -20.82 -16.31 -2.01
CA GLN A 6 -19.81 -16.85 -2.92
C GLN A 6 -20.36 -17.52 -4.17
N ARG A 7 -21.66 -17.87 -4.21
CA ARG A 7 -22.34 -18.45 -5.38
C ARG A 7 -23.05 -17.36 -6.19
N ALA A 8 -23.71 -16.42 -5.53
CA ALA A 8 -24.32 -15.22 -6.13
C ALA A 8 -23.26 -14.30 -6.75
N ALA A 9 -22.08 -14.15 -6.14
CA ALA A 9 -20.94 -13.44 -6.73
C ALA A 9 -20.45 -14.05 -8.06
N ARG A 10 -20.77 -15.33 -8.35
CA ARG A 10 -20.44 -15.98 -9.63
C ARG A 10 -21.46 -15.71 -10.74
N GLU A 11 -22.65 -15.22 -10.39
CA GLU A 11 -23.79 -15.02 -11.30
C GLU A 11 -24.12 -13.53 -11.50
N LEU A 12 -23.37 -12.63 -10.86
CA LEU A 12 -23.58 -11.18 -10.92
C LEU A 12 -22.85 -10.54 -12.09
N ASP A 13 -23.55 -9.67 -12.81
CA ASP A 13 -23.03 -8.84 -13.90
C ASP A 13 -21.94 -7.90 -13.36
N PRO A 14 -20.72 -7.90 -13.93
CA PRO A 14 -19.61 -7.01 -13.54
C PRO A 14 -19.95 -5.52 -13.54
N ALA A 15 -21.05 -5.10 -14.20
CA ALA A 15 -21.52 -3.72 -14.22
C ALA A 15 -22.06 -3.20 -12.86
N VAL A 16 -22.36 -4.08 -11.90
CA VAL A 16 -22.79 -3.68 -10.55
C VAL A 16 -21.55 -3.60 -9.66
N GLY A 17 -20.99 -2.40 -9.49
CA GLY A 17 -19.81 -2.15 -8.66
C GLY A 17 -20.06 -2.40 -7.16
N LEU A 18 -20.05 -3.67 -6.74
CA LEU A 18 -20.21 -4.11 -5.36
C LEU A 18 -18.92 -3.89 -4.58
N ARG A 19 -19.00 -3.28 -3.38
CA ARG A 19 -17.84 -3.02 -2.52
C ARG A 19 -17.65 -4.13 -1.49
N GLY A 20 -16.42 -4.63 -1.35
CA GLY A 20 -16.08 -5.70 -0.41
C GLY A 20 -16.40 -5.32 1.04
N GLY A 21 -16.06 -4.10 1.45
CA GLY A 21 -16.38 -3.56 2.78
C GLY A 21 -17.87 -3.40 3.03
N GLU A 22 -18.67 -3.09 2.01
CA GLU A 22 -20.13 -3.02 2.14
C GLU A 22 -20.77 -4.41 2.27
N ILE A 23 -20.20 -5.44 1.64
CA ILE A 23 -20.64 -6.83 1.83
C ILE A 23 -20.35 -7.30 3.26
N VAL A 24 -19.17 -6.99 3.79
CA VAL A 24 -18.82 -7.29 5.19
C VAL A 24 -19.76 -6.56 6.15
N ALA A 25 -20.07 -5.29 5.87
CA ALA A 25 -21.01 -4.52 6.67
C ALA A 25 -22.42 -5.13 6.72
N LEU A 26 -22.90 -5.69 5.61
CA LEU A 26 -24.18 -6.40 5.56
C LEU A 26 -24.18 -7.67 6.40
N ASP A 27 -23.08 -8.43 6.39
CA ASP A 27 -22.95 -9.65 7.21
C ASP A 27 -22.96 -9.29 8.71
N VAL A 28 -22.21 -8.26 9.11
CA VAL A 28 -22.18 -7.77 10.50
C VAL A 28 -23.54 -7.24 10.94
N ILE A 29 -24.25 -6.48 10.10
CA ILE A 29 -25.61 -6.01 10.40
C ILE A 29 -26.56 -7.21 10.59
N ALA A 30 -26.46 -8.24 9.74
CA ALA A 30 -27.27 -9.45 9.89
C ALA A 30 -26.95 -10.23 11.19
N ASP A 31 -25.68 -10.31 11.57
CA ASP A 31 -25.25 -10.92 12.84
C ASP A 31 -25.77 -10.15 14.05
N VAL A 32 -25.75 -8.81 14.00
CA VAL A 32 -26.38 -7.97 15.03
C VAL A 32 -27.86 -8.26 15.14
N GLN A 33 -28.58 -8.30 14.02
CA GLN A 33 -30.01 -8.58 14.02
C GLN A 33 -30.31 -9.96 14.64
N ARG A 34 -29.57 -11.00 14.24
CA ARG A 34 -29.71 -12.35 14.82
C ARG A 34 -29.50 -12.34 16.32
N TYR A 35 -28.39 -11.74 16.76
CA TYR A 35 -28.03 -11.70 18.17
C TYR A 35 -29.07 -10.94 19.01
N VAL A 36 -29.54 -9.78 18.54
CA VAL A 36 -30.53 -8.97 19.26
C VAL A 36 -31.85 -9.73 19.41
N VAL A 37 -32.32 -10.41 18.37
CA VAL A 37 -33.52 -11.26 18.44
C VAL A 37 -33.33 -12.41 19.43
N ASP A 38 -32.21 -13.14 19.36
CA ASP A 38 -31.94 -14.24 20.29
C ASP A 38 -31.80 -13.77 21.74
N SER A 39 -31.06 -12.68 21.96
CA SER A 39 -30.84 -12.10 23.30
C SER A 39 -32.17 -11.66 23.91
N TYR A 40 -33.01 -10.96 23.14
CA TYR A 40 -34.33 -10.54 23.59
C TYR A 40 -35.22 -11.74 23.93
N THR A 41 -35.32 -12.73 23.04
CA THR A 41 -36.27 -13.84 23.20
C THR A 41 -35.83 -14.92 24.19
N ARG A 42 -34.55 -14.96 24.55
CA ARG A 42 -34.00 -15.92 25.54
C ARG A 42 -33.76 -15.31 26.91
N HIS A 43 -33.34 -14.05 26.98
CA HIS A 43 -32.90 -13.43 28.24
C HIS A 43 -33.84 -12.34 28.75
N GLN A 44 -34.38 -11.49 27.86
CA GLN A 44 -35.21 -10.35 28.28
C GLN A 44 -36.70 -10.69 28.35
N ASN A 45 -37.20 -11.49 27.40
CA ASN A 45 -38.57 -11.99 27.35
C ASN A 45 -38.56 -13.48 26.97
N PRO A 46 -38.19 -14.38 27.92
CA PRO A 46 -38.01 -15.80 27.66
C PRO A 46 -39.23 -16.48 27.03
N GLY A 47 -39.00 -17.23 25.95
CA GLY A 47 -40.02 -18.01 25.24
C GLY A 47 -41.01 -17.16 24.43
N SER A 48 -40.72 -15.88 24.24
CA SER A 48 -41.57 -14.97 23.45
C SER A 48 -41.61 -15.32 21.97
N LEU A 49 -40.54 -15.90 21.42
CA LEU A 49 -40.53 -16.41 20.06
C LEU A 49 -41.52 -17.58 19.87
N ASP A 50 -41.54 -18.55 20.79
CA ASP A 50 -42.46 -19.69 20.68
C ASP A 50 -43.92 -19.26 20.78
N ARG A 51 -44.22 -18.32 21.67
CA ARG A 51 -45.56 -17.74 21.79
C ARG A 51 -45.93 -16.93 20.55
N GLY A 52 -44.96 -16.24 19.92
CA GLY A 52 -45.14 -15.54 18.65
C GLY A 52 -45.39 -16.48 17.48
N LEU A 53 -44.71 -17.62 17.43
CA LEU A 53 -44.97 -18.66 16.41
C LEU A 53 -46.36 -19.27 16.58
N ALA A 54 -46.76 -19.57 17.83
CA ALA A 54 -48.12 -20.03 18.12
C ALA A 54 -49.18 -18.97 17.77
N PHE A 55 -48.88 -17.69 17.99
CA PHE A 55 -49.73 -16.58 17.59
C PHE A 55 -49.88 -16.49 16.06
N ALA A 56 -48.77 -16.65 15.32
CA ALA A 56 -48.79 -16.68 13.86
C ALA A 56 -49.60 -17.86 13.29
N ASP A 57 -49.46 -19.06 13.88
CA ASP A 57 -50.21 -20.24 13.45
C ASP A 57 -51.70 -20.19 13.81
N ALA A 58 -52.08 -19.44 14.85
CA ALA A 58 -53.46 -19.18 15.24
C ALA A 58 -54.13 -18.04 14.45
N GLY A 59 -53.38 -17.35 13.59
CA GLY A 59 -53.87 -16.27 12.73
C GLY A 59 -54.75 -16.76 11.58
N PRO A 60 -55.39 -15.83 10.83
CA PRO A 60 -56.32 -16.15 9.75
C PRO A 60 -55.70 -16.96 8.59
N ASP A 61 -54.38 -17.00 8.49
CA ASP A 61 -53.64 -17.69 7.42
C ASP A 61 -53.25 -19.16 7.74
N GLY A 62 -53.44 -19.63 8.99
CA GLY A 62 -53.36 -21.04 9.45
C GLY A 62 -52.20 -21.93 8.96
N VAL A 63 -51.37 -22.42 9.89
CA VAL A 63 -50.21 -23.32 9.62
C VAL A 63 -49.15 -22.64 8.71
N VAL A 64 -48.84 -21.39 9.04
CA VAL A 64 -47.86 -20.58 8.32
C VAL A 64 -46.44 -21.02 8.64
N THR A 65 -46.18 -21.38 9.90
CA THR A 65 -44.83 -21.70 10.40
C THR A 65 -44.23 -22.95 9.76
N PRO A 66 -44.95 -24.09 9.64
CA PRO A 66 -44.40 -25.29 8.97
C PRO A 66 -44.13 -25.06 7.47
N ARG A 67 -44.99 -24.30 6.80
CA ARG A 67 -44.82 -23.98 5.37
C ARG A 67 -43.66 -23.03 5.12
N ALA A 68 -43.54 -21.96 5.91
CA ALA A 68 -42.41 -21.04 5.84
C ALA A 68 -41.08 -21.72 6.25
N SER A 69 -41.14 -22.70 7.15
CA SER A 69 -39.95 -23.45 7.58
C SER A 69 -39.41 -24.39 6.49
N ALA A 70 -40.29 -24.98 5.67
CA ALA A 70 -39.90 -25.83 4.55
C ALA A 70 -39.21 -25.05 3.41
N LEU A 71 -39.59 -23.79 3.19
CA LEU A 71 -39.10 -22.97 2.07
C LEU A 71 -37.64 -22.51 2.20
N LEU A 72 -37.10 -22.42 3.42
CA LEU A 72 -35.66 -22.15 3.64
C LEU A 72 -34.80 -23.44 3.65
N HIS A 73 -35.44 -24.61 3.79
CA HIS A 73 -34.75 -25.89 3.94
C HIS A 73 -34.29 -26.48 2.60
N ASP A 74 -35.02 -26.25 1.50
CA ASP A 74 -34.74 -26.91 0.20
C ASP A 74 -33.51 -26.38 -0.56
N ASP A 75 -33.06 -25.14 -0.30
CA ASP A 75 -31.97 -24.52 -1.09
C ASP A 75 -30.71 -24.12 -0.28
N TRP A 76 -30.74 -24.11 1.06
CA TRP A 76 -29.69 -23.44 1.87
C TRP A 76 -29.09 -24.23 3.05
N VAL A 77 -29.75 -25.26 3.59
CA VAL A 77 -29.24 -26.02 4.76
C VAL A 77 -29.51 -27.53 4.61
N PRO A 78 -28.67 -28.30 3.89
CA PRO A 78 -29.08 -29.62 3.42
C PRO A 78 -29.13 -30.76 4.46
N THR A 79 -28.77 -30.57 5.73
CA THR A 79 -28.49 -31.72 6.63
C THR A 79 -28.78 -31.57 8.13
N VAL A 80 -29.52 -30.55 8.57
CA VAL A 80 -29.80 -30.33 10.02
C VAL A 80 -31.31 -30.41 10.30
N PRO A 81 -31.78 -31.03 11.41
CA PRO A 81 -33.18 -30.99 11.80
C PRO A 81 -33.72 -29.55 11.80
N ILE A 82 -34.95 -29.35 11.31
CA ILE A 82 -35.59 -28.03 11.21
C ILE A 82 -35.73 -27.42 12.61
N ASP A 83 -34.81 -26.53 12.98
CA ASP A 83 -34.99 -25.62 14.11
C ASP A 83 -35.89 -24.47 13.66
N VAL A 84 -37.20 -24.65 13.86
CA VAL A 84 -38.24 -23.68 13.50
C VAL A 84 -37.93 -22.28 14.07
N ARG A 85 -37.29 -22.19 15.24
CA ARG A 85 -36.89 -20.91 15.85
C ARG A 85 -35.78 -20.24 15.04
N GLY A 86 -34.77 -21.00 14.66
CA GLY A 86 -33.68 -20.53 13.79
C GLY A 86 -34.23 -20.05 12.44
N VAL A 87 -35.15 -20.80 11.84
CA VAL A 87 -35.74 -20.44 10.54
C VAL A 87 -36.58 -19.16 10.62
N ALA A 88 -37.40 -19.01 11.67
CA ALA A 88 -38.16 -17.79 11.90
C ALA A 88 -37.27 -16.56 12.11
N ARG A 89 -36.16 -16.71 12.84
CA ARG A 89 -35.16 -15.64 13.03
C ARG A 89 -34.51 -15.23 11.71
N GLU A 90 -34.11 -16.18 10.87
CA GLU A 90 -33.53 -15.85 9.57
C GLU A 90 -34.54 -15.14 8.65
N HIS A 91 -35.81 -15.56 8.65
CA HIS A 91 -36.87 -14.85 7.91
C HIS A 91 -37.04 -13.40 8.35
N ILE A 92 -36.93 -13.11 9.66
CA ILE A 92 -36.93 -11.73 10.18
C ILE A 92 -35.73 -10.94 9.63
N GLY A 93 -34.51 -11.49 9.72
CA GLY A 93 -33.29 -10.80 9.25
C GLY A 93 -33.31 -10.51 7.75
N LEU A 94 -33.73 -11.49 6.95
CA LEU A 94 -33.82 -11.35 5.49
C LEU A 94 -34.91 -10.35 5.07
N ALA A 95 -36.04 -10.30 5.77
CA ALA A 95 -37.07 -9.28 5.56
C ALA A 95 -36.54 -7.87 5.87
N LEU A 96 -35.81 -7.70 6.98
CA LEU A 96 -35.21 -6.42 7.36
C LEU A 96 -34.13 -5.94 6.38
N LEU A 97 -33.30 -6.85 5.85
CA LEU A 97 -32.38 -6.53 4.75
C LEU A 97 -33.12 -6.14 3.47
N GLY A 98 -34.27 -6.75 3.20
CA GLY A 98 -35.16 -6.38 2.10
C GLY A 98 -35.78 -4.98 2.22
N GLU A 99 -35.96 -4.49 3.44
CA GLU A 99 -36.47 -3.14 3.73
C GLU A 99 -35.36 -2.07 3.78
N ASN A 100 -34.10 -2.46 4.01
CA ASN A 100 -32.98 -1.53 4.16
C ASN A 100 -32.55 -0.94 2.81
N PRO A 101 -32.71 0.38 2.55
CA PRO A 101 -32.39 0.96 1.25
C PRO A 101 -30.90 0.89 0.91
N ALA A 102 -30.01 0.92 1.90
CA ALA A 102 -28.56 0.78 1.70
C ALA A 102 -28.15 -0.66 1.33
N ALA A 103 -28.99 -1.66 1.65
CA ALA A 103 -28.79 -3.05 1.25
C ALA A 103 -29.35 -3.36 -0.14
N ALA A 104 -30.22 -2.52 -0.71
CA ALA A 104 -30.90 -2.79 -1.98
C ALA A 104 -29.98 -3.15 -3.17
N PRO A 105 -28.79 -2.53 -3.36
CA PRO A 105 -27.85 -2.92 -4.42
C PRO A 105 -27.34 -4.37 -4.26
N TYR A 106 -27.37 -4.89 -3.04
CA TYR A 106 -26.87 -6.20 -2.64
C TYR A 106 -28.00 -7.25 -2.56
N ALA A 107 -29.21 -6.91 -3.02
CA ALA A 107 -30.36 -7.82 -3.02
C ALA A 107 -30.08 -9.24 -3.56
N PRO A 108 -29.25 -9.44 -4.61
CA PRO A 108 -28.90 -10.78 -5.07
C PRO A 108 -28.18 -11.66 -4.04
N LEU A 109 -27.56 -11.08 -3.00
CA LEU A 109 -26.85 -11.82 -1.95
C LEU A 109 -27.78 -12.40 -0.88
N TYR A 110 -28.95 -11.79 -0.68
CA TYR A 110 -29.87 -12.14 0.43
C TYR A 110 -31.31 -12.44 -0.02
N ARG A 111 -31.70 -12.15 -1.27
CA ARG A 111 -32.99 -12.59 -1.83
C ARG A 111 -32.89 -14.02 -2.36
N ALA A 112 -33.09 -15.00 -1.47
CA ALA A 112 -33.28 -16.39 -1.85
C ALA A 112 -34.64 -16.64 -2.56
N PRO A 113 -34.76 -17.66 -3.43
CA PRO A 113 -36.05 -18.15 -3.92
C PRO A 113 -36.97 -18.52 -2.74
N GLY A 114 -38.22 -18.04 -2.74
CA GLY A 114 -39.21 -18.35 -1.69
C GLY A 114 -39.36 -17.29 -0.58
N LEU A 115 -38.45 -16.30 -0.47
CA LEU A 115 -38.61 -15.14 0.44
C LEU A 115 -39.83 -14.28 0.10
N ASP A 116 -40.21 -14.25 -1.18
CA ASP A 116 -41.38 -13.53 -1.64
C ASP A 116 -42.70 -14.30 -1.44
N ASP A 117 -42.65 -15.53 -0.93
CA ASP A 117 -43.83 -16.37 -0.70
C ASP A 117 -44.78 -15.71 0.31
N PRO A 118 -46.10 -15.69 0.04
CA PRO A 118 -47.10 -15.13 0.94
C PRO A 118 -47.04 -15.69 2.37
N ALA A 119 -46.66 -16.96 2.55
CA ALA A 119 -46.53 -17.59 3.86
C ALA A 119 -45.35 -17.00 4.66
N VAL A 120 -44.20 -16.75 4.02
CA VAL A 120 -43.04 -16.11 4.67
C VAL A 120 -43.38 -14.67 5.07
N LYS A 121 -43.99 -13.91 4.15
CA LYS A 121 -44.46 -12.54 4.44
C LYS A 121 -45.53 -12.48 5.52
N SER A 122 -46.42 -13.47 5.57
CA SER A 122 -47.44 -13.56 6.63
C SER A 122 -46.82 -13.91 7.99
N LEU A 123 -45.84 -14.81 8.03
CA LEU A 123 -45.11 -15.17 9.24
C LEU A 123 -44.40 -13.94 9.84
N VAL A 124 -43.62 -13.21 9.04
CA VAL A 124 -42.88 -12.03 9.52
C VAL A 124 -43.84 -10.94 10.02
N ARG A 125 -44.92 -10.65 9.28
CA ARG A 125 -45.95 -9.68 9.73
C ARG A 125 -46.64 -10.09 11.03
N SER A 126 -46.93 -11.38 11.19
CA SER A 126 -47.58 -11.90 12.41
C SER A 126 -46.64 -11.85 13.60
N LEU A 127 -45.35 -12.16 13.40
CA LEU A 127 -44.31 -12.01 14.42
C LEU A 127 -44.10 -10.54 14.79
N GLU A 128 -44.11 -9.63 13.82
CA GLU A 128 -44.04 -8.19 14.07
C GLU A 128 -45.20 -7.71 14.96
N ALA A 129 -46.45 -8.03 14.58
CA ALA A 129 -47.64 -7.68 15.38
C ALA A 129 -47.60 -8.29 16.79
N TRP A 130 -47.04 -9.50 16.93
CA TRP A 130 -46.84 -10.12 18.24
C TRP A 130 -45.82 -9.34 19.09
N PHE A 131 -44.67 -8.99 18.52
CA PHE A 131 -43.58 -8.30 19.22
C PHE A 131 -43.90 -6.83 19.54
N GLU A 132 -44.81 -6.19 18.81
CA GLU A 132 -45.36 -4.86 19.17
C GLU A 132 -46.10 -4.88 20.53
N LEU A 133 -46.70 -6.01 20.90
CA LEU A 133 -47.43 -6.16 22.16
C LEU A 133 -46.54 -6.60 23.33
N GLN A 134 -45.26 -6.85 23.08
CA GLN A 134 -44.31 -7.33 24.10
C GLN A 134 -43.57 -6.16 24.79
N PRO A 135 -42.95 -6.38 25.95
CA PRO A 135 -42.10 -5.37 26.59
C PRO A 135 -41.01 -4.86 25.65
N ALA A 136 -40.70 -3.57 25.73
CA ALA A 136 -39.63 -2.96 24.93
C ALA A 136 -38.27 -3.66 25.12
N LEU A 137 -37.42 -3.60 24.11
CA LEU A 137 -36.03 -4.05 24.18
C LEU A 137 -35.31 -3.21 25.25
N GLY A 138 -34.83 -3.89 26.30
CA GLY A 138 -34.06 -3.29 27.38
C GLY A 138 -32.82 -2.59 26.82
N GLY A 139 -32.58 -1.36 27.25
CA GLY A 139 -31.52 -0.47 26.74
C GLY A 139 -31.96 0.47 25.62
N ALA A 140 -32.93 0.10 24.77
CA ALA A 140 -33.36 0.91 23.64
C ALA A 140 -34.70 1.65 23.86
N GLY A 141 -35.61 1.09 24.66
CA GLY A 141 -36.94 1.67 24.91
C GLY A 141 -37.91 1.59 23.72
N LEU A 142 -37.58 0.78 22.71
CA LEU A 142 -38.38 0.53 21.50
C LEU A 142 -38.87 -0.91 21.46
N SER A 143 -39.92 -1.20 20.69
CA SER A 143 -40.26 -2.60 20.37
C SER A 143 -39.12 -3.26 19.59
N LEU A 144 -39.08 -4.61 19.56
CA LEU A 144 -37.99 -5.36 18.93
C LEU A 144 -37.79 -4.96 17.46
N PHE A 145 -38.88 -4.92 16.67
CA PHE A 145 -38.80 -4.55 15.25
C PHE A 145 -38.43 -3.08 15.05
N GLU A 146 -38.92 -2.16 15.89
CA GLU A 146 -38.51 -0.75 15.82
C GLU A 146 -37.02 -0.57 16.11
N ALA A 147 -36.46 -1.30 17.08
CA ALA A 147 -35.05 -1.26 17.40
C ALA A 147 -34.19 -1.78 16.24
N LEU A 148 -34.60 -2.87 15.59
CA LEU A 148 -33.91 -3.46 14.43
C LEU A 148 -33.99 -2.56 13.18
N ARG A 149 -35.06 -1.78 13.03
CA ARG A 149 -35.21 -0.80 11.92
C ARG A 149 -34.54 0.54 12.17
N ALA A 150 -34.24 0.89 13.42
CA ALA A 150 -33.72 2.20 13.78
C ALA A 150 -32.43 2.61 13.03
N PRO A 151 -31.43 1.72 12.82
CA PRO A 151 -30.19 2.09 12.13
C PRO A 151 -30.44 2.57 10.71
N PHE A 152 -31.20 1.80 9.91
CA PHE A 152 -31.47 2.14 8.51
C PHE A 152 -32.61 3.15 8.33
N ARG A 153 -33.40 3.45 9.37
CA ARG A 153 -34.28 4.64 9.39
C ARG A 153 -33.48 5.93 9.63
N ALA A 154 -32.47 5.89 10.50
CA ALA A 154 -31.61 7.03 10.77
C ALA A 154 -30.65 7.31 9.61
N HIS A 155 -30.09 6.25 9.02
CA HIS A 155 -29.10 6.35 7.95
C HIS A 155 -29.47 5.46 6.75
N PRO A 156 -30.49 5.83 5.95
CA PRO A 156 -31.05 4.97 4.91
C PRO A 156 -30.12 4.68 3.74
N THR A 157 -29.07 5.48 3.54
CA THR A 157 -28.20 5.42 2.36
C THR A 157 -26.76 5.02 2.67
N SER A 158 -26.41 4.70 3.93
CA SER A 158 -25.03 4.43 4.33
C SER A 158 -24.94 3.29 5.34
N LEU A 159 -24.37 2.16 4.91
CA LEU A 159 -24.09 1.03 5.81
C LEU A 159 -23.08 1.41 6.89
N LYS A 160 -22.07 2.22 6.55
CA LYS A 160 -21.08 2.75 7.52
C LYS A 160 -21.74 3.51 8.66
N ALA A 161 -22.65 4.43 8.34
CA ALA A 161 -23.35 5.20 9.35
C ALA A 161 -24.35 4.34 10.14
N GLN A 162 -24.91 3.29 9.54
CA GLN A 162 -25.74 2.30 10.26
C GLN A 162 -24.91 1.50 11.28
N LEU A 163 -23.69 1.08 10.94
CA LEU A 163 -22.79 0.38 11.88
C LEU A 163 -22.41 1.28 13.07
N ALA A 164 -22.01 2.52 12.80
CA ALA A 164 -21.71 3.51 13.83
C ALA A 164 -22.91 3.75 14.76
N TYR A 165 -24.12 3.88 14.19
CA TYR A 165 -25.35 4.00 14.96
C TYR A 165 -25.58 2.80 15.88
N ILE A 166 -25.41 1.58 15.37
CA ILE A 166 -25.56 0.35 16.17
C ILE A 166 -24.56 0.33 17.31
N ARG A 167 -23.29 0.64 17.05
CA ARG A 167 -22.23 0.65 18.07
C ARG A 167 -22.53 1.67 19.16
N GLU A 168 -22.88 2.90 18.80
CA GLU A 168 -23.17 3.97 19.76
C GLU A 168 -24.44 3.74 20.57
N ARG A 169 -25.49 3.18 19.96
CA ARG A 169 -26.82 3.06 20.57
C ARG A 169 -27.07 1.72 21.24
N TYR A 170 -26.48 0.65 20.70
CA TYR A 170 -26.74 -0.73 21.08
C TYR A 170 -25.48 -1.48 21.53
N GLY A 171 -24.29 -0.86 21.52
CA GLY A 171 -23.04 -1.51 21.90
C GLY A 171 -23.09 -2.24 23.26
N ASP A 172 -23.73 -1.63 24.27
CA ASP A 172 -23.91 -2.23 25.60
C ASP A 172 -24.79 -3.50 25.61
N LEU A 173 -25.61 -3.71 24.57
CA LEU A 173 -26.45 -4.89 24.41
C LEU A 173 -25.74 -6.02 23.68
N LEU A 174 -24.60 -5.74 23.04
CA LEU A 174 -23.87 -6.67 22.19
C LEU A 174 -22.68 -7.30 22.95
N PRO A 175 -22.30 -8.55 22.61
CA PRO A 175 -21.11 -9.17 23.16
C PRO A 175 -19.88 -8.51 22.54
N ALA A 176 -18.75 -8.56 23.25
CA ALA A 176 -17.50 -7.91 22.83
C ALA A 176 -17.11 -8.22 21.38
N TRP A 177 -17.19 -9.48 20.95
CA TRP A 177 -16.83 -9.90 19.59
C TRP A 177 -17.66 -9.22 18.49
N LEU A 178 -18.90 -8.84 18.78
CA LEU A 178 -19.78 -8.19 17.81
C LEU A 178 -19.60 -6.67 17.80
N VAL A 179 -19.22 -6.08 18.95
CA VAL A 179 -18.74 -4.70 19.03
C VAL A 179 -17.43 -4.56 18.24
N ASP A 180 -16.50 -5.50 18.41
CA ASP A 180 -15.26 -5.56 17.63
C ASP A 180 -15.55 -5.70 16.12
N ALA A 181 -16.54 -6.53 15.73
CA ALA A 181 -16.96 -6.67 14.33
C ALA A 181 -17.60 -5.40 13.73
N LEU A 182 -18.26 -4.57 14.55
CA LEU A 182 -18.79 -3.28 14.13
C LEU A 182 -17.65 -2.28 13.87
N GLU A 183 -16.73 -2.13 14.83
CA GLU A 183 -15.55 -1.26 14.70
C GLU A 183 -14.68 -1.65 13.51
N LEU A 184 -14.50 -2.96 13.33
CA LEU A 184 -13.86 -3.55 12.17
C LEU A 184 -14.47 -3.07 10.86
N SER A 185 -15.78 -3.27 10.72
CA SER A 185 -16.48 -3.00 9.47
C SER A 185 -16.56 -1.50 9.20
N GLU A 186 -16.63 -0.65 10.24
CA GLU A 186 -16.47 0.80 10.12
C GLU A 186 -15.08 1.18 9.60
N GLY A 187 -14.03 0.53 10.10
CA GLY A 187 -12.64 0.72 9.67
C GLY A 187 -12.40 0.36 8.21
N ILE A 188 -12.89 -0.81 7.76
CA ILE A 188 -12.82 -1.23 6.34
C ILE A 188 -13.47 -0.18 5.44
N LEU A 189 -14.70 0.24 5.79
CA LEU A 189 -15.43 1.22 5.01
C LEU A 189 -14.77 2.60 5.03
N ALA A 190 -14.11 2.97 6.13
CA ALA A 190 -13.33 4.21 6.19
C ALA A 190 -12.10 4.17 5.28
N GLU A 191 -11.43 3.03 5.20
CA GLU A 191 -10.29 2.83 4.30
C GLU A 191 -10.75 2.80 2.83
N GLU A 192 -11.87 2.13 2.50
CA GLU A 192 -12.46 2.13 1.16
C GLU A 192 -13.00 3.50 0.73
N ASP A 193 -13.56 4.30 1.65
CA ASP A 193 -14.04 5.65 1.33
C ASP A 193 -12.89 6.65 1.15
N ALA A 194 -11.80 6.50 1.92
CA ALA A 194 -10.57 7.29 1.76
C ALA A 194 -9.90 7.04 0.39
N PHE A 195 -10.19 5.91 -0.23
CA PHE A 195 -9.66 5.48 -1.52
C PHE A 195 -10.41 6.10 -2.74
N ARG A 196 -11.50 6.86 -2.56
CA ARG A 196 -12.19 7.53 -3.69
C ARG A 196 -11.47 8.81 -4.15
N GLY A 197 -10.35 8.62 -4.83
CA GLY A 197 -9.64 9.61 -5.63
C GLY A 197 -8.52 8.91 -6.39
N GLY A 198 -8.71 8.67 -7.69
CA GLY A 198 -7.91 7.72 -8.47
C GLY A 198 -6.41 7.93 -8.33
N GLY A 199 -5.69 6.92 -7.84
CA GLY A 199 -4.25 6.68 -8.05
C GLY A 199 -3.29 7.84 -7.77
N GLY A 200 -3.78 8.92 -7.16
CA GLY A 200 -3.04 10.11 -6.85
C GLY A 200 -3.00 10.26 -5.33
N PRO A 201 -1.88 10.77 -4.79
CA PRO A 201 -1.80 11.04 -3.37
C PRO A 201 -2.97 11.96 -2.98
N GLY A 202 -3.69 11.60 -1.91
CA GLY A 202 -4.67 12.50 -1.30
C GLY A 202 -4.04 13.85 -0.95
N PRO A 203 -4.85 14.87 -0.60
CA PRO A 203 -4.32 16.20 -0.27
C PRO A 203 -3.19 16.09 0.77
N VAL A 204 -2.02 16.64 0.43
CA VAL A 204 -0.85 16.60 1.31
C VAL A 204 -1.03 17.64 2.41
N GLU A 205 -1.14 17.16 3.64
CA GLU A 205 -1.27 17.99 4.83
C GLU A 205 0.10 18.41 5.39
N PRO A 206 0.18 19.54 6.12
CA PRO A 206 1.40 19.92 6.82
C PRO A 206 1.90 18.82 7.76
N LEU A 207 3.22 18.61 7.79
CA LEU A 207 3.81 17.66 8.73
C LEU A 207 3.48 18.08 10.16
N SER A 208 2.88 17.17 10.91
CA SER A 208 2.56 17.32 12.33
C SER A 208 3.31 16.26 13.13
N PHE A 209 3.92 16.67 14.24
CA PHE A 209 4.63 15.78 15.17
C PHE A 209 3.88 15.62 16.50
N ALA A 210 2.58 15.95 16.52
CA ALA A 210 1.73 15.74 17.69
C ALA A 210 1.69 14.23 18.04
N GLY A 211 2.14 13.87 19.25
CA GLY A 211 2.25 12.48 19.72
C GLY A 211 3.59 11.78 19.44
N ALA A 212 4.49 12.37 18.63
CA ALA A 212 5.81 11.78 18.34
C ALA A 212 6.84 11.94 19.49
N GLY A 213 6.50 12.71 20.53
CA GLY A 213 7.39 13.02 21.67
C GLY A 213 7.71 11.82 22.57
N ASP A 214 6.87 10.79 22.60
CA ASP A 214 7.03 9.64 23.50
C ASP A 214 8.07 8.62 22.99
N ALA A 215 8.37 8.64 21.68
CA ALA A 215 9.40 7.77 21.11
C ALA A 215 10.81 8.33 21.37
N PRO A 216 11.81 7.48 21.69
CA PRO A 216 13.17 7.93 21.96
C PRO A 216 13.87 8.43 20.70
N GLU A 217 14.66 9.49 20.86
CA GLU A 217 15.51 10.06 19.82
C GLU A 217 16.79 9.23 19.62
N ARG A 218 17.00 8.77 18.39
CA ARG A 218 18.08 7.85 17.97
C ARG A 218 18.62 8.19 16.58
N PHE A 219 18.91 9.47 16.36
CA PHE A 219 19.57 9.92 15.13
C PHE A 219 20.92 9.22 14.93
N THR A 220 21.17 8.76 13.72
CA THR A 220 22.48 8.23 13.33
C THR A 220 23.42 9.39 13.01
N PRO A 221 24.65 9.41 13.54
CA PRO A 221 25.61 10.47 13.28
C PRO A 221 26.05 10.44 11.80
N ASP A 222 26.02 11.61 11.16
CA ASP A 222 26.52 11.76 9.80
C ASP A 222 28.06 11.73 9.77
N ARG A 223 28.63 11.25 8.65
CA ARG A 223 30.01 11.51 8.27
C ARG A 223 30.13 12.87 7.57
N ASP A 224 31.32 13.47 7.58
CA ASP A 224 31.57 14.83 7.09
C ASP A 224 31.03 15.12 5.67
N TRP A 225 31.02 14.10 4.80
CA TRP A 225 30.55 14.23 3.43
C TRP A 225 29.02 14.10 3.29
N MET A 226 28.33 13.41 4.20
CA MET A 226 26.92 13.03 4.07
C MET A 226 25.98 14.25 4.05
N ALA A 227 26.29 15.28 4.85
CA ALA A 227 25.53 16.53 4.85
C ALA A 227 25.65 17.30 3.53
N ASN A 228 26.75 17.10 2.80
CA ASN A 228 27.12 17.88 1.62
C ASN A 228 26.78 17.19 0.29
N VAL A 229 25.98 16.12 0.34
CA VAL A 229 25.54 15.41 -0.86
C VAL A 229 24.59 16.27 -1.70
N VAL A 230 24.88 16.37 -2.99
CA VAL A 230 23.97 16.81 -4.05
C VAL A 230 23.80 15.62 -4.98
N LEU A 231 22.61 15.02 -4.98
CA LEU A 231 22.36 13.75 -5.64
C LEU A 231 21.74 13.95 -7.01
N LEU A 232 22.35 13.38 -8.05
CA LEU A 232 21.78 13.31 -9.39
C LEU A 232 21.23 11.91 -9.64
N ALA A 233 19.96 11.80 -9.96
CA ALA A 233 19.33 10.53 -10.36
C ALA A 233 19.38 10.37 -11.88
N LYS A 234 19.74 9.17 -12.36
CA LYS A 234 19.68 8.80 -13.77
C LYS A 234 19.06 7.40 -13.94
N SER A 235 18.00 7.30 -14.75
CA SER A 235 17.58 6.02 -15.33
C SER A 235 18.72 5.47 -16.19
N THR A 236 19.32 4.35 -15.77
CA THR A 236 20.62 3.90 -16.28
C THR A 236 20.59 3.63 -17.78
N TYR A 237 19.66 2.80 -18.25
CA TYR A 237 19.58 2.39 -19.66
C TYR A 237 19.27 3.58 -20.57
N VAL A 238 18.28 4.39 -20.18
CA VAL A 238 17.91 5.63 -20.88
C VAL A 238 19.09 6.59 -20.96
N TRP A 239 19.83 6.76 -19.86
CA TRP A 239 21.00 7.64 -19.83
C TRP A 239 22.14 7.14 -20.72
N LEU A 240 22.45 5.84 -20.70
CA LEU A 240 23.47 5.27 -21.59
C LEU A 240 23.10 5.42 -23.07
N TRP A 241 21.82 5.28 -23.40
CA TRP A 241 21.31 5.58 -24.75
C TRP A 241 21.50 7.06 -25.11
N GLN A 242 21.10 7.99 -24.23
CA GLN A 242 21.26 9.43 -24.46
C GLN A 242 22.73 9.85 -24.60
N LEU A 243 23.64 9.21 -23.84
CA LEU A 243 25.08 9.40 -24.01
C LEU A 243 25.56 8.89 -25.37
N SER A 244 25.01 7.78 -25.86
CA SER A 244 25.38 7.26 -27.17
C SER A 244 25.08 8.27 -28.28
N GLU A 245 23.89 8.86 -28.24
CA GLU A 245 23.47 9.91 -29.16
C GLU A 245 24.35 11.15 -29.03
N ARG A 246 24.59 11.62 -27.79
CA ARG A 246 25.35 12.85 -27.54
C ARG A 246 26.80 12.76 -27.99
N TYR A 247 27.45 11.61 -27.80
CA TYR A 247 28.86 11.41 -28.12
C TYR A 247 29.11 10.73 -29.47
N GLY A 248 28.05 10.41 -30.22
CA GLY A 248 28.15 9.80 -31.56
C GLY A 248 28.84 8.44 -31.58
N ARG A 249 28.79 7.69 -30.48
CA ARG A 249 29.38 6.34 -30.35
C ARG A 249 28.51 5.49 -29.43
N GLU A 250 28.49 4.18 -29.67
CA GLU A 250 27.71 3.27 -28.83
C GLU A 250 28.26 3.19 -27.40
N ILE A 251 27.39 3.45 -26.43
CA ILE A 251 27.63 3.37 -24.98
C ILE A 251 26.53 2.50 -24.38
N ARG A 252 26.84 1.24 -24.11
CA ARG A 252 25.92 0.25 -23.52
C ARG A 252 26.31 -0.18 -22.11
N ARG A 253 27.56 0.04 -21.72
CA ARG A 253 28.11 -0.42 -20.44
C ARG A 253 28.51 0.74 -19.54
N LEU A 254 28.48 0.51 -18.23
CA LEU A 254 28.84 1.51 -17.22
C LEU A 254 30.29 2.00 -17.35
N ASP A 255 31.22 1.12 -17.74
CA ASP A 255 32.62 1.46 -17.95
C ASP A 255 32.88 2.33 -19.20
N GLN A 256 31.90 2.43 -20.11
CA GLN A 256 31.99 3.20 -21.35
C GLN A 256 31.52 4.65 -21.21
N VAL A 257 30.87 5.01 -20.10
CA VAL A 257 30.48 6.39 -19.78
C VAL A 257 31.70 7.30 -19.99
N PRO A 258 31.61 8.39 -20.78
CA PRO A 258 32.76 9.25 -21.06
C PRO A 258 33.26 9.99 -19.81
N ASP A 259 34.56 10.27 -19.76
CA ASP A 259 35.15 11.01 -18.63
C ASP A 259 34.70 12.47 -18.62
N GLU A 260 34.49 13.07 -19.79
CA GLU A 260 33.98 14.43 -19.98
C GLU A 260 32.59 14.61 -19.35
N GLU A 261 31.77 13.55 -19.35
CA GLU A 261 30.45 13.61 -18.72
C GLU A 261 30.56 13.60 -17.19
N LEU A 262 31.49 12.81 -16.63
CA LEU A 262 31.75 12.81 -15.19
C LEU A 262 32.38 14.14 -14.74
N ASP A 263 33.27 14.70 -15.56
CA ASP A 263 33.86 16.03 -15.34
C ASP A 263 32.78 17.12 -15.35
N ARG A 264 31.79 17.03 -16.24
CA ARG A 264 30.62 17.93 -16.25
C ARG A 264 29.83 17.85 -14.95
N PHE A 265 29.55 16.64 -14.45
CA PHE A 265 28.83 16.47 -13.18
C PHE A 265 29.61 17.04 -12.00
N ALA A 266 30.90 16.77 -11.91
CA ALA A 266 31.75 17.29 -10.85
C ALA A 266 31.83 18.83 -10.92
N ALA A 267 32.00 19.40 -12.11
CA ALA A 267 32.02 20.84 -12.32
C ALA A 267 30.69 21.50 -11.93
N ALA A 268 29.56 20.84 -12.17
CA ALA A 268 28.24 21.31 -11.74
C ALA A 268 28.03 21.26 -10.21
N GLY A 269 28.90 20.55 -9.47
CA GLY A 269 28.81 20.41 -8.02
C GLY A 269 28.01 19.20 -7.55
N PHE A 270 27.73 18.24 -8.43
CA PHE A 270 27.16 16.96 -8.01
C PHE A 270 28.21 16.13 -7.27
N THR A 271 27.80 15.55 -6.15
CA THR A 271 28.67 14.73 -5.28
C THR A 271 28.11 13.32 -5.07
N GLY A 272 26.88 13.06 -5.51
CA GLY A 272 26.28 11.74 -5.61
C GLY A 272 25.68 11.48 -6.98
N LEU A 273 25.83 10.26 -7.50
CA LEU A 273 25.19 9.79 -8.73
C LEU A 273 24.41 8.51 -8.45
N TRP A 274 23.09 8.61 -8.48
CA TRP A 274 22.18 7.49 -8.33
C TRP A 274 21.83 6.89 -9.69
N LEU A 275 22.23 5.64 -9.89
CA LEU A 275 21.95 4.86 -11.08
C LEU A 275 20.78 3.92 -10.80
N ILE A 276 19.64 4.21 -11.43
CA ILE A 276 18.40 3.45 -11.24
C ILE A 276 18.42 2.21 -12.12
N GLY A 277 18.10 1.06 -11.52
CA GLY A 277 17.91 -0.20 -12.23
C GLY A 277 19.20 -0.84 -12.76
N VAL A 278 20.28 -0.81 -11.96
CA VAL A 278 21.57 -1.46 -12.28
C VAL A 278 21.61 -2.97 -11.97
N TRP A 279 20.66 -3.45 -11.18
CA TRP A 279 20.60 -4.85 -10.76
C TRP A 279 20.01 -5.77 -11.82
N GLU A 280 20.32 -7.06 -11.73
CA GLU A 280 19.75 -8.12 -12.54
C GLU A 280 18.24 -8.25 -12.28
N ARG A 281 17.47 -8.24 -13.36
CA ARG A 281 16.01 -8.10 -13.31
C ARG A 281 15.31 -9.39 -13.70
N SER A 282 14.10 -9.58 -13.17
CA SER A 282 13.22 -10.73 -13.39
C SER A 282 12.92 -10.98 -14.88
N HIS A 283 13.02 -12.23 -15.31
CA HIS A 283 12.59 -12.61 -16.66
C HIS A 283 11.08 -12.51 -16.79
N ALA A 284 10.35 -13.05 -15.80
CA ALA A 284 8.90 -13.00 -15.72
C ALA A 284 8.35 -11.56 -15.86
N SER A 285 8.94 -10.58 -15.17
CA SER A 285 8.55 -9.16 -15.26
C SER A 285 8.66 -8.59 -16.68
N ARG A 286 9.71 -8.97 -17.42
CA ARG A 286 9.88 -8.58 -18.83
C ARG A 286 8.83 -9.25 -19.72
N THR A 287 8.61 -10.55 -19.52
CA THR A 287 7.64 -11.35 -20.29
C THR A 287 6.23 -10.80 -20.15
N ILE A 288 5.81 -10.48 -18.93
CA ILE A 288 4.50 -9.87 -18.65
C ILE A 288 4.30 -8.59 -19.47
N LYS A 289 5.26 -7.67 -19.46
CA LYS A 289 5.17 -6.40 -20.19
C LYS A 289 5.13 -6.59 -21.71
N ARG A 290 5.89 -7.55 -22.23
CA ARG A 290 5.90 -7.89 -23.66
C ARG A 290 4.58 -8.49 -24.11
N TRP A 291 4.00 -9.40 -23.33
CA TRP A 291 2.69 -9.98 -23.62
C TRP A 291 1.55 -8.95 -23.52
N ARG A 292 1.71 -7.91 -22.71
CA ARG A 292 0.80 -6.74 -22.66
C ARG A 292 1.00 -5.75 -23.82
N GLY A 293 1.90 -6.02 -24.75
CA GLY A 293 2.04 -5.27 -26.00
C GLY A 293 3.26 -4.35 -26.10
N ASN A 294 4.09 -4.24 -25.05
CA ASN A 294 5.34 -3.49 -25.13
C ASN A 294 6.53 -4.42 -25.43
N SER A 295 6.78 -4.70 -26.70
CA SER A 295 7.86 -5.60 -27.14
C SER A 295 9.27 -5.10 -26.81
N GLU A 296 9.45 -3.78 -26.66
CA GLU A 296 10.74 -3.15 -26.34
C GLU A 296 10.98 -3.01 -24.82
N ALA A 297 9.98 -3.29 -23.98
CA ALA A 297 10.11 -3.19 -22.53
C ALA A 297 11.20 -4.12 -21.97
N LEU A 298 12.00 -3.57 -21.05
CA LEU A 298 12.79 -4.34 -20.10
C LEU A 298 11.89 -4.79 -18.94
N ALA A 299 12.43 -5.65 -18.08
CA ALA A 299 11.83 -5.89 -16.77
C ALA A 299 11.81 -4.60 -15.94
N SER A 300 10.88 -4.53 -14.99
CA SER A 300 10.88 -3.41 -14.02
C SER A 300 12.21 -3.42 -13.26
N ALA A 301 12.82 -2.25 -13.11
CA ALA A 301 14.00 -2.05 -12.25
C ALA A 301 13.79 -2.49 -10.79
N TYR A 302 12.54 -2.61 -10.31
CA TYR A 302 12.20 -3.04 -8.95
C TYR A 302 11.68 -4.48 -8.87
N SER A 303 11.51 -5.17 -10.01
CA SER A 303 11.27 -6.61 -10.04
C SER A 303 12.60 -7.34 -10.27
N LEU A 304 13.31 -7.62 -9.18
CA LEU A 304 14.69 -8.10 -9.20
C LEU A 304 14.79 -9.63 -9.25
N TYR A 305 15.73 -10.13 -10.05
CA TYR A 305 16.12 -11.53 -10.01
C TYR A 305 17.12 -11.78 -8.87
N ASP A 306 18.18 -10.96 -8.78
CA ASP A 306 19.15 -10.92 -7.67
C ASP A 306 19.89 -9.56 -7.67
N TYR A 307 20.55 -9.23 -6.55
CA TYR A 307 21.40 -8.04 -6.44
C TYR A 307 22.81 -8.29 -7.00
N VAL A 308 22.84 -8.60 -8.29
CA VAL A 308 24.05 -8.67 -9.11
C VAL A 308 23.96 -7.56 -10.15
N ILE A 309 25.05 -6.84 -10.44
CA ILE A 309 25.01 -5.81 -11.48
C ILE A 309 24.73 -6.50 -12.82
N ALA A 310 23.74 -5.99 -13.57
CA ALA A 310 23.27 -6.64 -14.78
C ALA A 310 24.41 -6.78 -15.81
N TYR A 311 24.49 -7.96 -16.42
CA TYR A 311 25.62 -8.32 -17.27
C TYR A 311 25.67 -7.50 -18.58
N ASP A 312 24.50 -7.13 -19.11
CA ASP A 312 24.33 -6.34 -20.32
C ASP A 312 24.85 -4.89 -20.17
N ILE A 313 24.80 -4.31 -18.96
CA ILE A 313 25.46 -3.03 -18.63
C ILE A 313 26.92 -3.20 -18.15
N GLY A 314 27.40 -4.44 -18.15
CA GLY A 314 28.80 -4.79 -18.00
C GLY A 314 29.23 -5.43 -16.69
N GLY A 315 28.27 -5.71 -15.79
CA GLY A 315 28.50 -6.42 -14.54
C GLY A 315 29.39 -5.68 -13.54
N ASP A 316 29.82 -6.41 -12.50
CA ASP A 316 30.57 -5.86 -11.37
C ASP A 316 31.88 -5.17 -11.79
N ALA A 317 32.57 -5.71 -12.79
CA ALA A 317 33.81 -5.10 -13.31
C ALA A 317 33.57 -3.70 -13.91
N ALA A 318 32.45 -3.50 -14.61
CA ALA A 318 32.10 -2.20 -15.18
C ALA A 318 31.68 -1.20 -14.08
N TRP A 319 30.96 -1.68 -13.07
CA TRP A 319 30.59 -0.90 -11.89
C TRP A 319 31.84 -0.39 -11.14
N GLU A 320 32.77 -1.28 -10.81
CA GLU A 320 34.01 -0.92 -10.09
C GLU A 320 34.87 0.07 -10.88
N HIS A 321 34.91 -0.06 -12.20
CA HIS A 321 35.63 0.87 -13.06
C HIS A 321 34.99 2.26 -13.05
N LEU A 322 33.66 2.34 -13.13
CA LEU A 322 32.91 3.60 -13.03
C LEU A 322 33.06 4.22 -11.63
N ASP A 323 32.90 3.45 -10.57
CA ASP A 323 33.01 3.93 -9.17
C ASP A 323 34.37 4.59 -8.93
N ARG A 324 35.47 3.95 -9.37
CA ARG A 324 36.82 4.51 -9.23
C ARG A 324 36.96 5.87 -9.92
N ARG A 325 36.41 5.99 -11.14
CA ARG A 325 36.46 7.22 -11.95
C ARG A 325 35.59 8.33 -11.38
N CYS A 326 34.43 7.98 -10.82
CA CYS A 326 33.54 8.89 -10.09
C CYS A 326 34.20 9.38 -8.79
N ARG A 327 34.79 8.47 -8.00
CA ARG A 327 35.48 8.82 -6.74
C ARG A 327 36.65 9.75 -6.96
N ALA A 328 37.43 9.56 -8.02
CA ALA A 328 38.52 10.47 -8.40
C ALA A 328 38.04 11.92 -8.62
N ARG A 329 36.73 12.11 -8.88
CA ARG A 329 36.07 13.39 -9.10
C ARG A 329 35.19 13.83 -7.92
N GLY A 330 35.24 13.12 -6.80
CA GLY A 330 34.43 13.43 -5.61
C GLY A 330 32.95 13.03 -5.74
N ILE A 331 32.60 12.18 -6.72
CA ILE A 331 31.25 11.66 -6.93
C ILE A 331 31.14 10.27 -6.31
N ARG A 332 30.17 10.05 -5.44
CA ARG A 332 29.85 8.75 -4.86
C ARG A 332 28.68 8.11 -5.61
N LEU A 333 28.82 6.84 -5.97
CA LEU A 333 27.72 6.11 -6.60
C LEU A 333 26.66 5.70 -5.57
N ALA A 334 25.41 5.79 -6.01
CA ALA A 334 24.23 5.36 -5.29
C ALA A 334 23.45 4.31 -6.09
N THR A 335 22.81 3.40 -5.36
CA THR A 335 21.96 2.34 -5.93
C THR A 335 20.62 2.29 -5.21
N ASP A 336 19.60 1.80 -5.90
CA ASP A 336 18.36 1.34 -5.27
C ASP A 336 18.60 0.08 -4.43
N MET A 337 17.76 -0.11 -3.42
CA MET A 337 17.55 -1.36 -2.71
C MET A 337 16.05 -1.54 -2.50
N VAL A 338 15.52 -2.68 -2.96
CA VAL A 338 14.10 -3.07 -2.85
C VAL A 338 13.98 -4.23 -1.86
N PRO A 339 13.83 -3.95 -0.56
CA PRO A 339 13.84 -4.99 0.47
C PRO A 339 12.48 -5.66 0.67
N ASN A 340 11.38 -5.07 0.22
CA ASN A 340 10.04 -5.58 0.54
C ASN A 340 9.68 -6.87 -0.22
N HIS A 341 10.08 -6.96 -1.48
CA HIS A 341 9.70 -8.04 -2.40
C HIS A 341 10.85 -8.37 -3.35
N THR A 342 10.72 -9.45 -4.10
CA THR A 342 11.58 -9.78 -5.25
C THR A 342 10.76 -9.89 -6.52
N GLY A 343 11.37 -10.17 -7.69
CA GLY A 343 10.63 -10.62 -8.86
C GLY A 343 10.00 -12.01 -8.68
N LEU A 344 9.05 -12.35 -9.54
CA LEU A 344 8.28 -13.62 -9.46
C LEU A 344 9.13 -14.88 -9.62
N ASP A 345 10.24 -14.77 -10.35
CA ASP A 345 11.17 -15.83 -10.70
C ASP A 345 12.57 -15.57 -10.10
N SER A 346 12.63 -14.78 -9.02
CA SER A 346 13.90 -14.43 -8.40
C SER A 346 14.69 -15.65 -7.93
N ARG A 347 16.00 -15.49 -7.75
CA ARG A 347 16.83 -16.55 -7.17
C ARG A 347 16.27 -17.02 -5.82
N TRP A 348 15.78 -16.10 -5.00
CA TRP A 348 15.16 -16.45 -3.72
C TRP A 348 13.85 -17.22 -3.89
N MET A 349 13.00 -16.90 -4.86
CA MET A 349 11.79 -17.69 -5.10
C MET A 349 12.14 -19.14 -5.48
N ILE A 350 13.17 -19.31 -6.30
CA ILE A 350 13.59 -20.63 -6.77
C ILE A 350 14.31 -21.41 -5.66
N GLU A 351 15.20 -20.78 -4.89
CA GLU A 351 16.05 -21.47 -3.90
C GLU A 351 15.44 -21.54 -2.51
N HIS A 352 14.61 -20.55 -2.15
CA HIS A 352 14.04 -20.34 -0.82
C HIS A 352 12.55 -19.95 -0.89
N PRO A 353 11.66 -20.78 -1.46
CA PRO A 353 10.23 -20.48 -1.53
C PRO A 353 9.59 -20.28 -0.14
N GLU A 354 10.21 -20.79 0.93
CA GLU A 354 9.80 -20.56 2.32
C GLU A 354 10.01 -19.13 2.82
N TYR A 355 10.73 -18.27 2.08
CA TYR A 355 10.92 -16.86 2.43
C TYR A 355 9.70 -15.99 2.14
N PHE A 356 8.73 -16.49 1.40
CA PHE A 356 7.63 -15.70 0.86
C PHE A 356 6.31 -15.96 1.58
N LEU A 357 5.46 -14.93 1.63
CA LEU A 357 4.09 -15.06 2.12
C LEU A 357 3.28 -15.90 1.14
N GLN A 358 2.75 -17.03 1.61
CA GLN A 358 2.10 -18.01 0.75
C GLN A 358 0.98 -18.80 1.41
N LEU A 359 0.14 -19.41 0.58
CA LEU A 359 -0.99 -20.26 0.93
C LEU A 359 -0.91 -21.59 0.17
N ASP A 360 -1.54 -22.63 0.73
CA ASP A 360 -1.68 -23.94 0.06
C ASP A 360 -2.88 -24.01 -0.89
N HIS A 361 -3.75 -23.00 -0.86
CA HIS A 361 -4.95 -22.89 -1.69
C HIS A 361 -5.17 -21.42 -2.12
N PRO A 362 -5.87 -21.17 -3.24
CA PRO A 362 -6.09 -19.80 -3.69
C PRO A 362 -6.99 -19.07 -2.67
N PRO A 363 -6.70 -17.80 -2.33
CA PRO A 363 -7.46 -17.04 -1.34
C PRO A 363 -8.89 -16.74 -1.82
N TYR A 364 -9.10 -16.73 -3.14
CA TYR A 364 -10.41 -16.53 -3.74
C TYR A 364 -10.75 -17.69 -4.69
N PRO A 365 -11.95 -18.31 -4.55
CA PRO A 365 -12.36 -19.43 -5.40
C PRO A 365 -12.49 -19.11 -6.89
N ALA A 366 -12.60 -17.81 -7.24
CA ALA A 366 -12.73 -17.36 -8.62
C ALA A 366 -11.40 -17.33 -9.39
N TYR A 367 -10.27 -17.30 -8.68
CA TYR A 367 -8.95 -17.18 -9.31
C TYR A 367 -8.61 -18.40 -10.17
N ARG A 368 -8.14 -18.12 -11.39
CA ARG A 368 -7.69 -19.13 -12.34
C ARG A 368 -6.27 -18.81 -12.77
N PHE A 369 -5.44 -19.85 -12.85
CA PHE A 369 -4.02 -19.74 -13.19
C PHE A 369 -3.75 -20.72 -14.32
N THR A 370 -4.38 -20.46 -15.47
CA THR A 370 -4.32 -21.33 -16.65
C THR A 370 -3.42 -20.79 -17.76
N GLY A 371 -2.97 -19.54 -17.62
CA GLY A 371 -1.99 -18.93 -18.51
C GLY A 371 -0.64 -19.65 -18.57
N GLU A 372 0.16 -19.21 -19.54
CA GLU A 372 1.52 -19.72 -19.81
C GLU A 372 2.46 -19.56 -18.60
N ASP A 373 3.47 -20.43 -18.54
CA ASP A 373 4.52 -20.37 -17.52
C ASP A 373 5.43 -19.16 -17.76
N LEU A 374 5.67 -18.38 -16.71
CA LEU A 374 6.50 -17.18 -16.73
C LEU A 374 7.95 -17.43 -16.27
N CYS A 375 8.22 -18.59 -15.65
CA CYS A 375 9.54 -18.93 -15.16
C CYS A 375 10.33 -19.72 -16.22
N GLU A 376 11.60 -19.37 -16.43
CA GLU A 376 12.50 -20.11 -17.33
C GLU A 376 13.27 -21.23 -16.61
N ASP A 377 13.26 -21.25 -15.28
CA ASP A 377 13.99 -22.26 -14.50
C ASP A 377 13.16 -23.55 -14.38
N GLU A 378 13.70 -24.67 -14.85
CA GLU A 378 13.00 -25.98 -14.87
C GLU A 378 12.56 -26.48 -13.48
N ARG A 379 13.09 -25.91 -12.39
CA ARG A 379 12.73 -26.29 -11.02
C ARG A 379 11.38 -25.72 -10.58
N LEU A 380 10.89 -24.64 -11.21
CA LEU A 380 9.71 -23.92 -10.75
C LEU A 380 8.85 -23.46 -11.94
N SER A 381 7.55 -23.68 -11.88
CA SER A 381 6.58 -23.01 -12.76
C SER A 381 5.89 -21.86 -12.04
N VAL A 382 5.68 -20.74 -12.73
CA VAL A 382 5.07 -19.51 -12.21
C VAL A 382 3.94 -19.08 -13.13
N HIS A 383 2.73 -18.95 -12.59
CA HIS A 383 1.55 -18.51 -13.34
C HIS A 383 0.85 -17.39 -12.60
N ILE A 384 0.59 -16.27 -13.29
CA ILE A 384 -0.27 -15.21 -12.76
C ILE A 384 -1.74 -15.50 -13.07
N GLU A 385 -2.63 -14.80 -12.38
CA GLU A 385 -4.08 -15.00 -12.51
C GLU A 385 -4.59 -14.52 -13.87
N ASP A 386 -5.55 -15.26 -14.44
CA ASP A 386 -5.99 -15.08 -15.83
C ASP A 386 -6.69 -13.72 -16.05
N GLY A 387 -7.43 -13.23 -15.06
CA GLY A 387 -8.12 -11.93 -15.06
C GLY A 387 -7.18 -10.73 -15.15
N TYR A 388 -5.90 -10.89 -14.79
CA TYR A 388 -4.88 -9.86 -14.99
C TYR A 388 -4.70 -9.48 -16.48
N TRP A 389 -4.82 -10.46 -17.38
CA TRP A 389 -4.64 -10.23 -18.82
C TRP A 389 -5.83 -9.51 -19.44
N SER A 390 -7.03 -9.73 -18.92
CA SER A 390 -8.26 -9.05 -19.34
C SER A 390 -8.58 -7.78 -18.57
N GLU A 391 -7.73 -7.38 -17.61
CA GLU A 391 -7.95 -6.24 -16.71
C GLU A 391 -9.27 -6.32 -15.94
N THR A 392 -9.78 -7.54 -15.74
CA THR A 392 -11.03 -7.80 -15.02
C THR A 392 -10.82 -7.99 -13.52
N ASP A 393 -9.60 -8.35 -13.12
CA ASP A 393 -9.16 -8.45 -11.73
C ASP A 393 -7.62 -8.29 -11.67
N ALA A 394 -7.08 -7.97 -10.49
CA ALA A 394 -5.66 -7.99 -10.20
C ALA A 394 -5.46 -8.89 -8.98
N ALA A 395 -5.12 -10.15 -9.22
CA ALA A 395 -5.03 -11.11 -8.15
C ALA A 395 -3.99 -10.74 -7.10
N VAL A 396 -4.31 -10.96 -5.83
CA VAL A 396 -3.38 -10.73 -4.71
C VAL A 396 -2.27 -11.78 -4.60
N VAL A 397 -2.41 -12.89 -5.33
CA VAL A 397 -1.43 -13.99 -5.37
C VAL A 397 -1.19 -14.48 -6.79
N PHE A 398 -0.02 -15.08 -7.02
CA PHE A 398 0.28 -15.92 -8.17
C PHE A 398 0.48 -17.37 -7.75
N LYS A 399 0.32 -18.29 -8.69
CA LYS A 399 0.50 -19.72 -8.46
C LYS A 399 1.92 -20.14 -8.81
N THR A 400 2.53 -20.93 -7.93
CA THR A 400 3.77 -21.64 -8.22
C THR A 400 3.57 -23.14 -8.16
N TYR A 401 4.36 -23.88 -8.94
CA TYR A 401 4.48 -25.33 -8.85
C TYR A 401 5.97 -25.70 -8.81
N ASP A 402 6.41 -26.27 -7.70
CA ASP A 402 7.79 -26.68 -7.52
C ASP A 402 7.97 -28.12 -7.99
N HIS A 403 8.75 -28.31 -9.06
CA HIS A 403 8.96 -29.61 -9.70
C HIS A 403 9.82 -30.55 -8.85
N ARG A 404 10.50 -30.04 -7.82
CA ARG A 404 11.37 -30.84 -6.93
C ARG A 404 10.57 -31.60 -5.88
N ASP A 405 9.52 -30.98 -5.33
CA ASP A 405 8.70 -31.54 -4.26
C ASP A 405 7.23 -31.78 -4.66
N GLY A 406 6.82 -31.36 -5.87
CA GLY A 406 5.48 -31.51 -6.40
C GLY A 406 4.44 -30.63 -5.71
N ARG A 407 4.85 -29.60 -4.95
CA ARG A 407 3.93 -28.74 -4.22
C ARG A 407 3.48 -27.55 -5.06
N VAL A 408 2.17 -27.32 -5.02
CA VAL A 408 1.55 -26.07 -5.49
C VAL A 408 1.50 -25.09 -4.33
N ARG A 409 1.89 -23.84 -4.57
CA ARG A 409 1.78 -22.75 -3.58
C ARG A 409 1.15 -21.53 -4.25
N TYR A 410 0.48 -20.70 -3.46
CA TYR A 410 -0.09 -19.43 -3.90
C TYR A 410 0.62 -18.31 -3.15
N VAL A 411 1.52 -17.62 -3.83
CA VAL A 411 2.43 -16.64 -3.24
C VAL A 411 1.86 -15.24 -3.43
N TYR A 412 1.90 -14.42 -2.39
CA TYR A 412 1.41 -13.05 -2.44
C TYR A 412 2.32 -12.17 -3.29
N HIS A 413 1.69 -11.31 -4.08
CA HIS A 413 2.38 -10.21 -4.74
C HIS A 413 2.77 -9.13 -3.73
N GLY A 414 3.83 -8.37 -4.03
CA GLY A 414 4.17 -7.19 -3.24
C GLY A 414 3.03 -6.17 -3.24
N ASN A 415 2.77 -5.57 -2.09
CA ASN A 415 1.66 -4.63 -1.92
C ASN A 415 1.96 -3.63 -0.78
N ASP A 416 1.56 -2.38 -0.95
CA ASP A 416 1.68 -1.28 0.03
C ASP A 416 0.36 -0.97 0.76
N GLY A 417 -0.69 -1.77 0.54
CA GLY A 417 -2.04 -1.58 1.05
C GLY A 417 -2.95 -0.80 0.09
N THR A 418 -2.50 -0.52 -1.13
CA THR A 418 -3.38 -0.01 -2.20
C THR A 418 -4.15 -1.16 -2.87
N SER A 419 -5.22 -0.82 -3.61
CA SER A 419 -6.13 -1.81 -4.18
C SER A 419 -5.49 -2.74 -5.22
N MET A 420 -4.34 -2.36 -5.80
CA MET A 420 -3.69 -3.07 -6.90
C MET A 420 -2.30 -3.55 -6.46
N PRO A 421 -2.08 -4.86 -6.31
CA PRO A 421 -0.75 -5.38 -6.00
C PRO A 421 0.23 -5.17 -7.15
N TRP A 422 1.53 -5.18 -6.84
CA TRP A 422 2.61 -5.18 -7.83
C TRP A 422 2.75 -6.58 -8.44
N ASN A 423 1.96 -6.85 -9.47
CA ASN A 423 1.73 -8.18 -10.06
C ASN A 423 2.98 -8.88 -10.64
N ASP A 424 4.11 -8.19 -10.80
CA ASP A 424 5.38 -8.78 -11.23
C ASP A 424 6.37 -9.00 -10.06
N THR A 425 5.89 -8.99 -8.83
CA THR A 425 6.70 -9.13 -7.62
C THR A 425 6.17 -10.20 -6.66
N ALA A 426 7.04 -10.73 -5.80
CA ALA A 426 6.74 -11.74 -4.78
C ALA A 426 7.09 -11.21 -3.38
N GLN A 427 6.12 -11.19 -2.47
CA GLN A 427 6.22 -10.59 -1.14
C GLN A 427 6.98 -11.49 -0.15
N LEU A 428 7.99 -10.92 0.50
CA LEU A 428 8.75 -11.58 1.55
C LEU A 428 7.99 -11.60 2.90
N ASP A 429 8.16 -12.68 3.66
CA ASP A 429 7.58 -12.84 4.99
C ASP A 429 8.49 -12.27 6.09
N TYR A 430 8.23 -11.02 6.47
CA TYR A 430 8.97 -10.33 7.52
C TYR A 430 8.64 -10.82 8.94
N LEU A 431 7.63 -11.68 9.15
CA LEU A 431 7.42 -12.29 10.46
C LEU A 431 8.46 -13.38 10.73
N ASN A 432 9.04 -13.96 9.67
CA ASN A 432 10.11 -14.95 9.75
C ASN A 432 11.47 -14.28 10.06
N PRO A 433 12.12 -14.57 11.21
CA PRO A 433 13.41 -13.97 11.58
C PRO A 433 14.54 -14.32 10.61
N THR A 434 14.50 -15.49 9.97
CA THR A 434 15.50 -15.90 8.97
C THR A 434 15.44 -15.00 7.74
N VAL A 435 14.24 -14.61 7.31
CA VAL A 435 14.03 -13.70 6.18
C VAL A 435 14.58 -12.32 6.51
N ARG A 436 14.27 -11.80 7.71
CA ARG A 436 14.81 -10.49 8.16
C ARG A 436 16.33 -10.47 8.13
N GLU A 437 16.99 -11.50 8.67
CA GLU A 437 18.46 -11.59 8.63
C GLU A 437 18.99 -11.72 7.20
N ALA A 438 18.36 -12.53 6.34
CA ALA A 438 18.77 -12.67 4.94
C ALA A 438 18.70 -11.34 4.19
N VAL A 439 17.65 -10.54 4.41
CA VAL A 439 17.53 -9.20 3.84
C VAL A 439 18.59 -8.26 4.42
N ILE A 440 18.84 -8.26 5.74
CA ILE A 440 19.91 -7.45 6.34
C ILE A 440 21.26 -7.75 5.70
N GLN A 441 21.61 -9.03 5.55
CA GLN A 441 22.86 -9.43 4.91
C GLN A 441 22.94 -8.95 3.45
N LYS A 442 21.84 -9.04 2.72
CA LYS A 442 21.76 -8.52 1.35
C LYS A 442 21.93 -7.00 1.28
N ILE A 443 21.36 -6.25 2.24
CA ILE A 443 21.57 -4.80 2.37
C ILE A 443 23.05 -4.49 2.64
N LEU A 444 23.70 -5.25 3.53
CA LEU A 444 25.13 -5.09 3.82
C LEU A 444 25.99 -5.40 2.59
N ASP A 445 25.62 -6.40 1.78
CA ASP A 445 26.30 -6.70 0.52
C ASP A 445 26.17 -5.55 -0.49
N VAL A 446 24.98 -4.95 -0.61
CA VAL A 446 24.77 -3.75 -1.44
C VAL A 446 25.58 -2.57 -0.91
N ALA A 447 25.60 -2.36 0.41
CA ALA A 447 26.35 -1.30 1.08
C ALA A 447 27.87 -1.41 0.91
N ARG A 448 28.40 -2.61 0.64
CA ARG A 448 29.82 -2.80 0.27
C ARG A 448 30.13 -2.32 -1.15
N ARG A 449 29.12 -2.24 -2.03
CA ARG A 449 29.26 -1.86 -3.45
C ARG A 449 28.98 -0.37 -3.70
N SER A 450 28.10 0.24 -2.92
CA SER A 450 27.70 1.65 -3.08
C SER A 450 27.81 2.42 -1.77
N SER A 451 28.20 3.70 -1.86
CA SER A 451 28.32 4.56 -0.65
C SER A 451 26.98 5.17 -0.23
N ILE A 452 25.99 5.13 -1.10
CA ILE A 452 24.67 5.71 -0.89
C ILE A 452 23.64 4.66 -1.31
N ILE A 453 22.69 4.35 -0.44
CA ILE A 453 21.61 3.40 -0.73
C ILE A 453 20.29 4.11 -0.60
N ARG A 454 19.46 4.04 -1.63
CA ARG A 454 18.06 4.48 -1.60
C ARG A 454 17.18 3.25 -1.43
N PHE A 455 16.46 3.19 -0.32
CA PHE A 455 15.49 2.13 -0.05
C PHE A 455 14.14 2.49 -0.64
N ASP A 456 13.64 1.60 -1.50
CA ASP A 456 12.31 1.67 -2.10
C ASP A 456 11.21 1.29 -1.10
N ALA A 457 10.10 2.02 -1.14
CA ALA A 457 8.89 1.80 -0.36
C ALA A 457 9.18 1.45 1.11
N ALA A 458 10.13 2.16 1.73
CA ALA A 458 10.69 1.79 3.03
C ALA A 458 9.64 1.77 4.15
N MET A 459 8.59 2.59 4.02
CA MET A 459 7.45 2.62 4.95
C MET A 459 6.76 1.26 5.10
N THR A 460 6.71 0.44 4.05
CA THR A 460 6.05 -0.89 4.08
C THR A 460 6.68 -1.84 5.09
N LEU A 461 7.97 -1.63 5.43
CA LEU A 461 8.74 -2.46 6.34
C LEU A 461 8.89 -1.89 7.75
N ALA A 462 8.22 -0.78 8.06
CA ALA A 462 8.03 -0.42 9.46
C ALA A 462 7.16 -1.48 10.14
N LYS A 463 7.50 -1.87 11.37
CA LYS A 463 6.83 -2.96 12.10
C LYS A 463 5.31 -2.79 12.15
N GLN A 464 4.82 -1.57 12.38
CA GLN A 464 3.38 -1.27 12.36
C GLN A 464 2.70 -1.58 11.01
N HIS A 465 3.41 -1.37 9.90
CA HIS A 465 2.88 -1.59 8.56
C HIS A 465 2.99 -3.05 8.14
N ILE A 466 4.03 -3.75 8.56
CA ILE A 466 4.09 -5.21 8.42
C ILE A 466 2.86 -5.86 9.09
N GLN A 467 2.50 -5.40 10.30
CA GLN A 467 1.29 -5.86 10.97
C GLN A 467 0.02 -5.46 10.19
N ARG A 468 -0.13 -4.17 9.85
CA ARG A 468 -1.32 -3.66 9.15
C ARG A 468 -1.59 -4.37 7.82
N LEU A 469 -0.54 -4.63 7.04
CA LEU A 469 -0.63 -5.16 5.69
C LEU A 469 -0.79 -6.69 5.70
N TRP A 470 0.07 -7.39 6.42
CA TRP A 470 0.26 -8.84 6.25
C TRP A 470 -0.25 -9.70 7.40
N TRP A 471 -0.36 -9.11 8.60
CA TRP A 471 -0.67 -9.81 9.84
C TRP A 471 -1.66 -9.02 10.70
N PRO A 472 -2.89 -8.78 10.20
CA PRO A 472 -3.84 -7.90 10.85
C PRO A 472 -4.23 -8.39 12.25
N ARG A 473 -4.76 -7.50 13.08
CA ARG A 473 -5.26 -7.87 14.41
C ARG A 473 -6.54 -8.72 14.26
N PRO A 474 -6.85 -9.64 15.19
CA PRO A 474 -8.13 -10.36 15.16
C PRO A 474 -9.28 -9.36 15.22
N GLY A 475 -10.26 -9.52 14.34
CA GLY A 475 -11.30 -8.50 14.17
C GLY A 475 -10.82 -7.26 13.41
N SER A 476 -9.69 -7.30 12.70
CA SER A 476 -9.30 -6.31 11.69
C SER A 476 -9.22 -7.01 10.32
N ALA A 477 -9.75 -6.43 9.25
CA ALA A 477 -9.61 -6.99 7.91
C ALA A 477 -8.20 -6.72 7.35
N GLY A 478 -7.46 -5.81 7.98
CA GLY A 478 -6.21 -5.27 7.49
C GLY A 478 -6.38 -4.53 6.17
N ALA A 479 -5.26 -4.09 5.60
CA ALA A 479 -5.25 -3.43 4.29
C ALA A 479 -5.38 -4.42 3.12
N ILE A 480 -5.13 -5.71 3.37
CA ILE A 480 -5.18 -6.78 2.35
C ILE A 480 -6.24 -7.79 2.78
N PRO A 481 -7.48 -7.72 2.25
CA PRO A 481 -8.62 -8.48 2.79
C PRO A 481 -8.40 -9.99 2.89
N SER A 482 -7.70 -10.59 1.93
CA SER A 482 -7.37 -12.03 1.95
C SER A 482 -6.43 -12.45 3.10
N ARG A 483 -5.83 -11.49 3.82
CA ARG A 483 -4.99 -11.74 5.00
C ARG A 483 -5.78 -11.75 6.32
N ALA A 484 -7.07 -11.39 6.31
CA ALA A 484 -7.90 -11.37 7.51
C ALA A 484 -7.95 -12.75 8.22
N GLU A 485 -7.93 -13.85 7.48
CA GLU A 485 -7.90 -15.21 8.04
C GLU A 485 -6.57 -15.58 8.72
N ARG A 486 -5.53 -14.77 8.50
CA ARG A 486 -4.20 -14.90 9.11
C ARG A 486 -3.97 -13.87 10.20
N ALA A 487 -5.05 -13.32 10.75
CA ALA A 487 -4.96 -12.35 11.83
C ALA A 487 -4.26 -12.93 13.07
N ILE A 488 -3.39 -12.14 13.69
CA ILE A 488 -2.66 -12.53 14.90
C ILE A 488 -2.79 -11.45 15.98
N PRO A 489 -2.97 -11.82 17.26
CA PRO A 489 -3.00 -10.86 18.36
C PRO A 489 -1.72 -10.02 18.41
N GLU A 490 -1.84 -8.78 18.87
CA GLU A 490 -0.71 -7.85 19.00
C GLU A 490 0.43 -8.46 19.82
N SER A 491 0.14 -9.11 20.94
CA SER A 491 1.14 -9.79 21.77
C SER A 491 1.91 -10.90 21.04
N ALA A 492 1.27 -11.64 20.13
CA ALA A 492 1.92 -12.67 19.34
C ALA A 492 2.80 -12.07 18.24
N PHE A 493 2.33 -11.00 17.58
CA PHE A 493 3.11 -10.25 16.61
C PHE A 493 4.36 -9.62 17.26
N GLU A 494 4.18 -8.96 18.41
CA GLU A 494 5.27 -8.38 19.20
C GLU A 494 6.32 -9.44 19.61
N ALA A 495 5.89 -10.66 19.95
CA ALA A 495 6.81 -11.74 20.27
C ALA A 495 7.59 -12.25 19.04
N ALA A 496 6.96 -12.29 17.86
CA ALA A 496 7.59 -12.76 16.62
C ALA A 496 8.50 -11.69 15.96
N MET A 497 8.18 -10.42 16.16
CA MET A 497 8.94 -9.28 15.67
C MET A 497 9.20 -8.28 16.81
N PRO A 498 10.10 -8.60 17.76
CA PRO A 498 10.32 -7.78 18.96
C PRO A 498 11.01 -6.44 18.67
N HIS A 499 11.72 -6.32 17.55
CA HIS A 499 12.49 -5.15 17.17
C HIS A 499 12.01 -4.57 15.84
N GLU A 500 12.29 -3.29 15.64
CA GLU A 500 12.05 -2.61 14.36
C GLU A 500 13.12 -3.04 13.35
N PHE A 501 12.70 -3.58 12.21
CA PHE A 501 13.60 -4.06 11.16
C PHE A 501 14.60 -2.98 10.74
N TRP A 502 14.11 -1.77 10.45
CA TRP A 502 14.97 -0.66 10.06
C TRP A 502 15.94 -0.21 11.14
N ARG A 503 15.57 -0.35 12.42
CA ARG A 503 16.48 -0.04 13.52
C ARG A 503 17.66 -1.02 13.52
N GLU A 504 17.38 -2.31 13.33
CA GLU A 504 18.40 -3.36 13.21
C GLU A 504 19.32 -3.09 11.99
N VAL A 505 18.74 -2.75 10.84
CA VAL A 505 19.52 -2.39 9.63
C VAL A 505 20.47 -1.23 9.91
N VAL A 506 19.96 -0.13 10.47
CA VAL A 506 20.78 1.06 10.73
C VAL A 506 21.87 0.76 11.75
N ASP A 507 21.58 0.00 12.82
CA ASP A 507 22.58 -0.38 13.83
C ASP A 507 23.70 -1.25 13.23
N ARG A 508 23.33 -2.23 12.38
CA ARG A 508 24.30 -3.08 11.67
C ARG A 508 25.14 -2.30 10.67
N VAL A 509 24.53 -1.44 9.86
CA VAL A 509 25.28 -0.57 8.93
C VAL A 509 26.22 0.37 9.70
N GLN A 510 25.78 0.95 10.82
CA GLN A 510 26.65 1.82 11.61
C GLN A 510 27.82 1.06 12.25
N ALA A 511 27.62 -0.20 12.63
CA ALA A 511 28.67 -1.03 13.20
C ALA A 511 29.67 -1.54 12.15
N GLU A 512 29.18 -1.96 10.98
CA GLU A 512 29.98 -2.67 9.98
C GLU A 512 30.44 -1.79 8.81
N LEU A 513 29.62 -0.83 8.38
CA LEU A 513 29.78 -0.03 7.17
C LEU A 513 29.44 1.45 7.42
N PRO A 514 30.11 2.12 8.37
CA PRO A 514 29.72 3.47 8.80
C PRO A 514 30.03 4.60 7.81
N ASP A 515 30.58 4.29 6.62
CA ASP A 515 30.73 5.24 5.49
C ASP A 515 29.59 5.09 4.47
N THR A 516 28.48 4.43 4.84
CA THR A 516 27.31 4.25 3.97
C THR A 516 26.18 5.21 4.37
N LEU A 517 25.72 6.02 3.41
CA LEU A 517 24.57 6.91 3.58
C LEU A 517 23.27 6.19 3.20
N LEU A 518 22.28 6.25 4.08
CA LEU A 518 21.01 5.54 3.91
C LEU A 518 19.86 6.55 3.67
N LEU A 519 19.16 6.40 2.54
CA LEU A 519 18.01 7.22 2.14
C LEU A 519 16.76 6.34 2.16
N ALA A 520 15.77 6.68 2.99
CA ALA A 520 14.45 6.07 2.92
C ALA A 520 13.55 6.86 1.98
N GLU A 521 13.00 6.19 0.96
CA GLU A 521 11.71 6.60 0.44
C GLU A 521 10.64 6.13 1.42
N ALA A 522 10.14 7.06 2.24
CA ALA A 522 9.01 6.80 3.12
C ALA A 522 8.01 7.94 3.01
N PHE A 523 6.73 7.59 3.05
CA PHE A 523 5.60 8.50 3.02
C PHE A 523 4.72 8.24 4.25
N TRP A 524 3.47 8.73 4.23
CA TRP A 524 2.46 8.52 5.29
C TRP A 524 2.79 9.22 6.63
N LEU A 525 3.38 10.41 6.57
CA LEU A 525 3.71 11.23 7.75
C LEU A 525 4.71 10.53 8.70
N MET A 526 5.47 9.55 8.20
CA MET A 526 6.45 8.78 8.97
C MET A 526 7.86 9.36 8.90
N GLU A 527 8.06 10.49 8.22
CA GLU A 527 9.38 11.03 7.93
C GLU A 527 10.17 11.25 9.22
N GLY A 528 9.54 11.88 10.21
CA GLY A 528 10.10 12.06 11.55
C GLY A 528 10.43 10.72 12.23
N TYR A 529 9.57 9.72 12.11
CA TYR A 529 9.80 8.39 12.69
C TYR A 529 11.04 7.71 12.09
N PHE A 530 11.19 7.76 10.76
CA PHE A 530 12.33 7.17 10.05
C PHE A 530 13.66 7.79 10.45
N VAL A 531 13.74 9.12 10.53
CA VAL A 531 15.02 9.77 10.84
C VAL A 531 15.30 9.84 12.33
N ARG A 532 14.28 10.15 13.15
CA ARG A 532 14.44 10.37 14.59
C ARG A 532 14.47 9.06 15.36
N THR A 533 13.55 8.14 15.09
CA THR A 533 13.39 6.93 15.92
C THR A 533 14.13 5.73 15.34
N LEU A 534 14.01 5.52 14.02
CA LEU A 534 14.67 4.41 13.31
C LEU A 534 16.12 4.74 12.93
N GLY A 535 16.51 6.02 12.92
CA GLY A 535 17.88 6.47 12.69
C GLY A 535 18.31 6.48 11.23
N MET A 536 17.38 6.45 10.27
CA MET A 536 17.72 6.61 8.86
C MET A 536 18.45 7.96 8.65
N HIS A 537 19.49 7.98 7.82
CA HIS A 537 20.26 9.21 7.63
C HIS A 537 19.43 10.28 6.93
N ARG A 538 18.68 9.87 5.91
CA ARG A 538 17.82 10.73 5.10
C ARG A 538 16.47 10.10 4.81
N VAL A 539 15.44 10.93 4.65
CA VAL A 539 14.09 10.51 4.26
C VAL A 539 13.50 11.47 3.24
N TYR A 540 12.69 10.96 2.31
CA TYR A 540 12.03 11.78 1.29
C TYR A 540 11.10 12.82 1.93
N ASN A 541 11.04 14.01 1.32
CA ASN A 541 10.13 15.08 1.71
C ASN A 541 9.15 15.37 0.58
N SER A 542 8.08 14.58 0.50
CA SER A 542 7.03 14.75 -0.51
C SER A 542 6.29 16.09 -0.35
N ALA A 543 6.20 16.62 0.88
CA ALA A 543 5.61 17.91 1.15
C ALA A 543 6.34 19.05 0.43
N PHE A 544 7.67 18.99 0.29
CA PHE A 544 8.43 19.95 -0.53
C PHE A 544 7.92 19.97 -1.97
N MET A 545 7.78 18.79 -2.58
CA MET A 545 7.42 18.68 -3.98
C MET A 545 5.96 19.08 -4.22
N HIS A 546 5.01 18.42 -3.54
CA HIS A 546 3.59 18.62 -3.79
C HIS A 546 3.12 20.02 -3.41
N MET A 547 3.49 20.53 -2.23
CA MET A 547 3.00 21.84 -1.78
C MET A 547 3.55 22.98 -2.64
N LEU A 548 4.81 22.90 -3.08
CA LEU A 548 5.39 23.94 -3.95
C LEU A 548 4.90 23.83 -5.40
N ARG A 549 4.59 22.61 -5.87
CA ARG A 549 3.95 22.39 -7.18
C ARG A 549 2.57 23.05 -7.20
N ASP A 550 1.78 22.78 -6.16
CA ASP A 550 0.39 23.24 -6.04
C ASP A 550 0.29 24.69 -5.52
N GLU A 551 1.44 25.33 -5.26
CA GLU A 551 1.54 26.71 -4.75
C GLU A 551 0.93 26.93 -3.36
N ASP A 552 0.78 25.84 -2.61
CA ASP A 552 0.40 25.77 -1.19
C ASP A 552 1.55 26.23 -0.26
N ASN A 553 2.17 27.37 -0.59
CA ASN A 553 3.35 27.92 0.08
C ASN A 553 3.11 28.17 1.58
N ALA A 554 1.87 28.49 1.97
CA ALA A 554 1.49 28.67 3.36
C ALA A 554 1.62 27.36 4.16
N LYS A 555 1.16 26.24 3.60
CA LYS A 555 1.30 24.90 4.20
C LYS A 555 2.76 24.47 4.28
N TYR A 556 3.54 24.73 3.23
CA TYR A 556 4.97 24.39 3.28
C TYR A 556 5.73 25.20 4.34
N ARG A 557 5.39 26.48 4.50
CA ARG A 557 5.91 27.32 5.59
C ARG A 557 5.49 26.81 6.96
N GLU A 558 4.25 26.33 7.12
CA GLU A 558 3.79 25.68 8.35
C GLU A 558 4.57 24.40 8.65
N THR A 559 4.77 23.55 7.65
CA THR A 559 5.63 22.36 7.74
C THR A 559 7.02 22.70 8.28
N LEU A 560 7.69 23.72 7.71
CA LEU A 560 9.00 24.16 8.22
C LEU A 560 8.94 24.63 9.68
N LYS A 561 7.92 25.39 10.06
CA LYS A 561 7.74 25.84 11.45
C LYS A 561 7.51 24.67 12.41
N ASN A 562 6.71 23.69 12.02
CA ASN A 562 6.43 22.50 12.82
C ASN A 562 7.70 21.67 13.04
N VAL A 563 8.49 21.46 11.97
CA VAL A 563 9.77 20.76 12.05
C VAL A 563 10.74 21.50 12.97
N LEU A 564 10.94 22.81 12.79
CA LEU A 564 11.86 23.60 13.60
C LEU A 564 11.44 23.66 15.08
N SER A 565 10.15 23.71 15.35
CA SER A 565 9.61 23.74 16.72
C SER A 565 9.75 22.39 17.42
N PHE A 566 9.74 21.30 16.66
CA PHE A 566 9.89 19.94 17.19
C PHE A 566 11.35 19.53 17.30
N SER A 567 12.10 19.53 16.19
CA SER A 567 13.53 19.26 16.14
C SER A 567 14.13 19.74 14.81
N ALA A 568 15.01 20.74 14.88
CA ALA A 568 15.73 21.25 13.71
C ALA A 568 16.60 20.17 13.03
N GLU A 569 17.06 19.16 13.78
CA GLU A 569 17.84 18.04 13.24
C GLU A 569 17.10 17.22 12.17
N ILE A 570 15.76 17.23 12.17
CA ILE A 570 14.95 16.57 11.14
C ILE A 570 15.08 17.30 9.80
N LEU A 571 15.18 18.63 9.81
CA LEU A 571 15.23 19.45 8.59
C LEU A 571 16.44 19.10 7.72
N LYS A 572 17.63 18.89 8.32
CA LYS A 572 18.83 18.47 7.55
C LYS A 572 18.78 17.01 7.07
N ARG A 573 17.76 16.25 7.45
CA ARG A 573 17.60 14.85 7.05
C ARG A 573 16.59 14.65 5.92
N PHE A 574 15.92 15.70 5.48
CA PHE A 574 15.05 15.60 4.31
C PHE A 574 15.84 15.47 3.02
N VAL A 575 15.38 14.60 2.12
CA VAL A 575 15.68 14.64 0.70
C VAL A 575 14.62 15.52 0.04
N ASN A 576 15.01 16.72 -0.37
CA ASN A 576 14.15 17.62 -1.12
C ASN A 576 14.35 17.33 -2.61
N PHE A 577 13.25 17.24 -3.37
CA PHE A 577 13.27 16.96 -4.80
C PHE A 577 12.09 17.65 -5.50
N MET A 578 12.25 17.94 -6.79
CA MET A 578 11.17 18.44 -7.65
C MET A 578 10.56 17.32 -8.50
N SER A 579 11.27 16.21 -8.66
CA SER A 579 10.77 15.00 -9.31
C SER A 579 11.60 13.82 -8.85
N ASN A 580 10.98 12.65 -8.80
CA ASN A 580 11.63 11.35 -8.64
C ASN A 580 11.19 10.45 -9.83
N PRO A 581 11.62 9.18 -9.90
CA PRO A 581 11.21 8.29 -10.99
C PRO A 581 9.71 8.01 -11.09
N ASP A 582 9.00 8.01 -9.96
CA ASP A 582 7.57 7.68 -9.88
C ASP A 582 6.66 8.89 -10.13
N GLU A 583 7.19 10.10 -10.05
CA GLU A 583 6.47 11.36 -10.25
C GLU A 583 6.63 11.89 -11.68
N ALA A 584 5.77 12.84 -12.08
CA ALA A 584 5.97 13.55 -13.33
C ALA A 584 7.29 14.34 -13.33
N THR A 585 7.85 14.62 -14.50
CA THR A 585 9.12 15.36 -14.60
C THR A 585 8.99 16.77 -14.02
N ALA A 586 10.09 17.32 -13.52
CA ALA A 586 10.08 18.69 -12.97
C ALA A 586 9.66 19.73 -14.03
N ALA A 587 10.00 19.51 -15.31
CA ALA A 587 9.56 20.35 -16.41
C ALA A 587 8.04 20.31 -16.61
N ALA A 588 7.41 19.12 -16.50
CA ALA A 588 5.96 18.97 -16.61
C ALA A 588 5.22 19.58 -15.40
N GLN A 589 5.77 19.42 -14.19
CA GLN A 589 5.10 19.85 -12.95
C GLN A 589 5.28 21.34 -12.63
N PHE A 590 6.47 21.90 -12.87
CA PHE A 590 6.84 23.26 -12.47
C PHE A 590 7.07 24.21 -13.65
N GLY A 591 7.04 23.69 -14.88
CA GLY A 591 7.45 24.41 -16.08
C GLY A 591 8.97 24.60 -16.15
N ARG A 592 9.39 25.51 -17.03
CA ARG A 592 10.83 25.86 -17.26
C ARG A 592 11.14 27.34 -16.95
N GLY A 593 10.22 28.04 -16.30
CA GLY A 593 10.32 29.48 -16.02
C GLY A 593 10.72 29.80 -14.58
N ASP A 594 10.34 31.01 -14.12
CA ASP A 594 10.76 31.54 -12.81
C ASP A 594 10.27 30.68 -11.62
N LYS A 595 9.08 30.08 -11.72
CA LYS A 595 8.57 29.15 -10.68
C LYS A 595 9.55 28.00 -10.44
N TYR A 596 9.98 27.34 -11.52
CA TYR A 596 10.94 26.25 -11.46
C TYR A 596 12.24 26.70 -10.79
N PHE A 597 12.84 27.81 -11.25
CA PHE A 597 14.13 28.26 -10.70
C PHE A 597 14.02 28.77 -9.28
N GLY A 598 12.92 29.42 -8.89
CA GLY A 598 12.68 29.83 -7.51
C GLY A 598 12.66 28.63 -6.56
N ILE A 599 11.96 27.55 -6.95
CA ILE A 599 11.89 26.31 -6.16
C ILE A 599 13.23 25.57 -6.19
N ALA A 600 13.93 25.54 -7.32
CA ALA A 600 15.24 24.90 -7.41
C ALA A 600 16.33 25.64 -6.60
N ILE A 601 16.24 26.96 -6.48
CA ILE A 601 17.08 27.75 -5.56
C ILE A 601 16.75 27.38 -4.11
N LEU A 602 15.46 27.30 -3.76
CA LEU A 602 15.04 26.86 -2.42
C LEU A 602 15.57 25.45 -2.11
N LEU A 603 15.44 24.52 -3.05
CA LEU A 603 15.99 23.16 -2.96
C LEU A 603 17.50 23.17 -2.69
N ALA A 604 18.26 24.02 -3.39
CA ALA A 604 19.70 24.12 -3.25
C ALA A 604 20.15 24.79 -1.92
N THR A 605 19.28 25.61 -1.31
CA THR A 605 19.62 26.47 -0.16
C THR A 605 18.92 26.10 1.14
N LEU A 606 18.03 25.11 1.14
CA LEU A 606 17.49 24.50 2.35
C LEU A 606 18.49 23.49 2.96
N PRO A 607 18.51 23.31 4.29
CA PRO A 607 19.12 22.14 4.91
C PRO A 607 18.48 20.86 4.36
N GLY A 608 19.28 19.79 4.28
CA GLY A 608 18.84 18.51 3.71
C GLY A 608 19.73 18.03 2.57
N LEU A 609 19.23 17.09 1.79
CA LEU A 609 19.89 16.56 0.60
C LEU A 609 19.07 17.01 -0.63
N PRO A 610 19.60 17.90 -1.49
CA PRO A 610 18.97 18.20 -2.77
C PRO A 610 19.16 17.02 -3.73
N MET A 611 18.05 16.49 -4.24
CA MET A 611 18.04 15.48 -5.30
C MET A 611 17.49 16.08 -6.60
N ILE A 612 18.25 15.89 -7.67
CA ILE A 612 17.93 16.33 -9.03
C ILE A 612 17.54 15.11 -9.87
N GLY A 613 16.35 15.15 -10.45
CA GLY A 613 15.79 14.04 -11.23
C GLY A 613 16.48 13.83 -12.58
N HIS A 614 16.23 12.68 -13.20
CA HIS A 614 16.71 12.40 -14.56
C HIS A 614 16.11 13.43 -15.52
N GLY A 615 16.94 14.00 -16.41
CA GLY A 615 16.52 14.99 -17.40
C GLY A 615 16.19 16.38 -16.85
N GLN A 616 16.20 16.58 -15.53
CA GLN A 616 15.78 17.84 -14.90
C GLN A 616 16.70 19.01 -15.28
N VAL A 617 18.02 18.81 -15.36
CA VAL A 617 18.96 19.86 -15.79
C VAL A 617 18.82 20.13 -17.28
N GLU A 618 18.62 19.07 -18.06
CA GLU A 618 18.46 19.12 -19.51
C GLU A 618 17.08 19.68 -19.95
N GLY A 619 16.13 19.79 -19.02
CA GLY A 619 14.77 20.28 -19.26
C GLY A 619 13.82 19.26 -19.88
N LEU A 620 14.18 17.97 -19.90
CA LEU A 620 13.37 16.91 -20.52
C LEU A 620 12.01 16.76 -19.82
N ALA A 621 10.94 16.54 -20.60
CA ALA A 621 9.59 16.38 -20.10
C ALA A 621 9.13 14.91 -20.11
N GLU A 622 9.75 14.04 -20.91
CA GLU A 622 9.41 12.61 -20.97
C GLU A 622 9.68 11.92 -19.63
N LYS A 623 8.67 11.21 -19.11
CA LYS A 623 8.78 10.40 -17.89
C LYS A 623 9.18 8.97 -18.26
N TYR A 624 10.18 8.44 -17.55
CA TYR A 624 10.66 7.08 -17.75
C TYR A 624 10.15 6.16 -16.65
N GLY A 625 9.32 5.19 -17.03
CA GLY A 625 8.99 4.05 -16.18
C GLY A 625 10.22 3.14 -15.95
N MET A 626 10.07 2.20 -15.02
CA MET A 626 11.16 1.31 -14.60
C MET A 626 11.59 0.30 -15.67
N GLU A 627 10.82 0.16 -16.75
CA GLU A 627 10.98 -0.75 -17.88
C GLU A 627 11.67 -0.13 -19.11
N TYR A 628 11.93 1.17 -19.10
CA TYR A 628 12.41 1.87 -20.28
C TYR A 628 13.88 1.54 -20.59
N ALA A 629 14.14 1.09 -21.82
CA ALA A 629 15.49 0.87 -22.34
C ALA A 629 16.10 2.13 -22.99
N ARG A 630 15.25 3.04 -23.48
CA ARG A 630 15.59 4.25 -24.22
C ARG A 630 14.45 5.26 -24.15
N PRO A 631 14.70 6.53 -24.47
CA PRO A 631 13.65 7.49 -24.78
C PRO A 631 12.77 7.03 -25.94
N TYR A 632 11.46 7.27 -25.83
CA TYR A 632 10.53 7.10 -26.95
C TYR A 632 10.26 8.43 -27.64
N GLU A 633 10.40 9.55 -26.93
CA GLU A 633 10.33 10.88 -27.50
C GLU A 633 11.73 11.36 -27.95
N ASP A 634 11.81 12.02 -29.11
CA ASP A 634 13.04 12.66 -29.60
C ASP A 634 13.21 14.05 -28.97
N GLU A 635 13.23 14.10 -27.64
CA GLU A 635 13.47 15.33 -26.90
C GLU A 635 14.96 15.73 -26.97
N ARG A 636 15.22 17.01 -27.24
CA ARG A 636 16.56 17.58 -27.25
C ARG A 636 16.78 18.42 -25.98
N PRO A 637 17.96 18.34 -25.33
CA PRO A 637 18.29 19.20 -24.21
C PRO A 637 18.15 20.69 -24.56
N ASP A 638 17.61 21.47 -23.63
CA ASP A 638 17.46 22.91 -23.78
C ASP A 638 18.74 23.63 -23.30
N GLU A 639 19.59 24.02 -24.25
CA GLU A 639 20.87 24.69 -23.98
C GLU A 639 20.71 26.00 -23.19
N GLY A 640 19.64 26.76 -23.43
CA GLY A 640 19.38 28.01 -22.70
C GLY A 640 19.01 27.74 -21.24
N PHE A 641 18.17 26.74 -21.01
CA PHE A 641 17.77 26.28 -19.68
C PHE A 641 18.95 25.69 -18.90
N MET A 642 19.81 24.91 -19.56
CA MET A 642 21.05 24.37 -18.98
C MET A 642 22.05 25.47 -18.63
N ALA A 643 22.27 26.44 -19.51
CA ALA A 643 23.12 27.59 -19.23
C ALA A 643 22.59 28.41 -18.05
N TYR A 644 21.27 28.45 -17.85
CA TYR A 644 20.70 29.13 -16.69
C TYR A 644 20.90 28.34 -15.38
N HIS A 645 20.81 27.01 -15.40
CA HIS A 645 21.23 26.15 -14.28
C HIS A 645 22.68 26.41 -13.90
N GLU A 646 23.56 26.49 -14.89
CA GLU A 646 24.99 26.73 -14.67
C GLU A 646 25.25 28.09 -14.00
N ARG A 647 24.50 29.13 -14.41
CA ARG A 647 24.62 30.46 -13.84
C ARG A 647 24.08 30.54 -12.41
N LEU A 648 22.94 29.90 -12.12
CA LEU A 648 22.23 30.08 -10.84
C LEU A 648 22.49 28.97 -9.83
N LEU A 649 22.30 27.70 -10.21
CA LEU A 649 22.25 26.59 -9.26
C LEU A 649 23.62 25.96 -9.01
N PHE A 650 24.44 25.74 -10.03
CA PHE A 650 25.72 25.05 -9.86
C PHE A 650 26.68 25.77 -8.88
N PRO A 651 26.74 27.12 -8.82
CA PRO A 651 27.50 27.81 -7.77
C PRO A 651 27.00 27.49 -6.35
N LEU A 652 25.69 27.29 -6.16
CA LEU A 652 25.08 26.91 -4.88
C LEU A 652 25.42 25.46 -4.53
N PHE A 653 25.35 24.53 -5.50
CA PHE A 653 25.75 23.13 -5.32
C PHE A 653 27.22 23.00 -4.91
N ARG A 654 28.14 23.71 -5.59
CA ARG A 654 29.57 23.74 -5.20
C ARG A 654 29.81 24.31 -3.80
N ARG A 655 28.87 25.10 -3.28
CA ARG A 655 28.90 25.68 -1.92
C ARG A 655 27.87 25.02 -1.01
N ARG A 656 27.50 23.76 -1.27
CA ARG A 656 26.49 23.00 -0.49
C ARG A 656 26.73 23.09 1.02
N TRP A 657 27.98 23.11 1.45
CA TRP A 657 28.42 23.23 2.84
C TRP A 657 27.90 24.48 3.59
N LEU A 658 27.52 25.55 2.87
CA LEU A 658 26.91 26.73 3.48
C LEU A 658 25.48 26.49 3.96
N PHE A 659 24.77 25.56 3.33
CA PHE A 659 23.34 25.37 3.54
C PHE A 659 22.99 23.98 4.09
N SER A 660 23.98 23.12 4.38
CA SER A 660 23.72 21.69 4.64
C SER A 660 23.29 21.40 6.07
N GLN A 661 23.66 22.29 6.99
CA GLN A 661 23.35 22.18 8.42
C GLN A 661 22.19 23.09 8.81
N CYS A 662 21.59 22.82 9.97
CA CYS A 662 20.50 23.61 10.53
C CYS A 662 20.96 24.67 11.55
N ASP A 663 22.20 24.62 12.03
CA ASP A 663 22.69 25.48 13.14
C ASP A 663 22.57 26.98 12.85
N ALA A 664 22.75 27.37 11.59
CA ALA A 664 22.63 28.75 11.11
C ALA A 664 21.33 29.02 10.35
N PHE A 665 20.38 28.08 10.35
CA PHE A 665 19.12 28.23 9.65
C PHE A 665 18.13 29.04 10.50
N ALA A 666 17.63 30.15 9.94
CA ALA A 666 16.62 30.97 10.57
C ALA A 666 15.50 31.31 9.56
N LEU A 667 14.26 31.09 9.97
CA LEU A 667 13.07 31.40 9.18
C LEU A 667 12.48 32.73 9.65
N TYR A 668 12.45 33.73 8.75
CA TYR A 668 11.92 35.06 9.04
C TYR A 668 10.62 35.32 8.30
N ASP A 669 9.74 36.10 8.92
CA ASP A 669 8.53 36.60 8.28
C ASP A 669 8.85 37.89 7.52
N CYS A 670 8.80 37.83 6.19
CA CYS A 670 8.87 39.03 5.37
C CYS A 670 7.55 39.81 5.51
N ARG A 671 7.61 40.98 6.13
CA ARG A 671 6.49 41.93 6.16
C ARG A 671 6.81 43.02 5.15
N PRO A 672 5.91 43.32 4.19
CA PRO A 672 6.12 44.48 3.33
C PRO A 672 6.19 45.73 4.22
N ASP A 673 7.15 46.60 3.92
CA ASP A 673 7.20 47.92 4.53
C ASP A 673 5.94 48.69 4.09
N GLY A 674 4.99 48.86 5.02
CA GLY A 674 3.90 49.85 5.00
C GLY A 674 3.13 50.00 3.70
#